data_AF-A0A833SD31-F1
#
_entry.id   AF-A0A833SD31-F1
#
_cell.length_a   1.000
_cell.length_b   1.000
_cell.length_c   1.000
_cell.angle_alpha   90.00
_cell.angle_beta   90.00
_cell.angle_gamma   90.00
#
_symmetry.space_group_name_H-M   'P 1'
#
loop_
_entity.id
_entity.type
_entity.pdbx_description
1 polymer ?
#
loop_
_entity_poly.entity_id
_entity_poly.type
_entity_poly.pdbx_seq_one_letter_code
_entity_poly.pdbx_strand_id
1 'polypeptide(L)'
;MSPTEQDSSASPSVADVVTAAQQEQQPQQSQDPPQPASPAYAGSSVFETTHGAGPSSIAGGRPRVESSEHFGFLHHNADEDIYVFEEPPEVKVLGGRFEESWPTRYVEYDVELKYNNFKWKVEIPKSSISSLWFYIKSRPHLRHAPSSVAVERTEHGIGESGVPEHTPTASESRWPQLRKLFLTSADKSVGPEMVALVQQLLETVVKVPRLLRSPFVAALFQVSNSTFDDEMGRTSVREGWLKTRFWLKGNRENVRINRASMSWDNECFNCMCVVKRVNFRAKRLRWVSLKTSSIAIFDSIEDTIARKAFLFDSKFNIERGLATTGSSTTLLVSNATYVLQMEAKSKQALTKWANDIRRVAEASNWSQAHRDGSFAIPRNPVHMTSFAQWYVDGSDAYAAIYEAIQSATKEIFIAGWWVCPTIHLLRPAEHYPESRLDVALQKKAEEGVQVYVLMYKEVSVALTLNSMFSKQVLSKLHKNVHVLRDPDFLMKQLGLWSHHEKIVSVDQRVSFVGGLDLCFGRWDTHGHELFDEPGKPTNFVGKDYSNPRVKDFVEVDRPDEDMIDRTEEPRMPWHDCHCRLEGQPARDVARHFVQRWNYSVSTRKKSRKLHHLVPMKDYPVTVISKHGPRKLTQRLQKAVHAVRAMRGLSRGRANTENRGFNSDRRMARMLSSQNESGQMPILQDENEDVMLDLPDGDEESDEAFEKHKQEVAARGYRVNTQILRSLSLWSGGVATERSIQNAYIRLIGSAQHFVYIENQFFVSGLEGDHGCSNRIANALVERIRRASDNNEKFRVIVVMPLLPAFPGKPDDKDASSLRGVMHWQYRSICRGEHSIYQRLYQELEDDDPFKYIAFYGLRNHSVREDAQARTEEVYIHSKVMIVDDRICIIGSANINERSMCGDRDSEIAVLVEDHEMEEEIAIADGTYNVGKFAHSFRMKLFEEHFGLEPGTPKYQKYQDPVSKDTWFSMQEQAMTNHQIYDSVFGCLPSDSVTSFAQIDSHIQSAQGLDTSGRGAEEAVAAAKATDTTDIASNNGDERRMSSMSDRVMSPQNSSRGTSSRGRKSVFSGAMNVNMKESSHIAQQKHELSNVQGHIVYFLSSSSWTSNWSPSCSRLICSSKETTL
;
A
#
# COMPACT_ATOMS: atom_id res chain seq x y z
N MET A 1 -34.12 -33.10 -53.29
CA MET A 1 -32.89 -33.50 -54.00
C MET A 1 -32.03 -32.25 -54.16
N SER A 2 -30.70 -32.39 -54.16
CA SER A 2 -29.75 -31.32 -54.56
C SER A 2 -30.04 -30.86 -56.01
N PRO A 3 -29.66 -29.64 -56.45
CA PRO A 3 -28.40 -28.92 -56.22
C PRO A 3 -28.63 -27.51 -55.58
N THR A 4 -27.76 -26.49 -55.55
CA THR A 4 -26.50 -26.17 -56.29
C THR A 4 -25.59 -25.25 -55.44
N GLU A 5 -24.32 -25.11 -55.81
CA GLU A 5 -23.32 -24.24 -55.14
C GLU A 5 -23.36 -22.78 -55.65
N GLN A 6 -23.02 -21.81 -54.80
CA GLN A 6 -22.01 -20.78 -55.14
C GLN A 6 -21.50 -19.99 -53.92
N ASP A 7 -20.21 -19.64 -54.01
CA ASP A 7 -19.39 -18.62 -53.33
C ASP A 7 -19.52 -18.35 -51.81
N SER A 8 -18.39 -18.54 -51.12
CA SER A 8 -18.15 -18.07 -49.75
C SER A 8 -16.85 -17.27 -49.65
N SER A 9 -16.95 -16.01 -49.21
CA SER A 9 -15.80 -15.16 -48.88
C SER A 9 -15.70 -15.00 -47.36
N ALA A 10 -14.79 -15.73 -46.73
CA ALA A 10 -14.58 -15.68 -45.28
C ALA A 10 -13.50 -14.65 -44.89
N SER A 11 -13.82 -13.78 -43.93
CA SER A 11 -12.88 -12.82 -43.35
C SER A 11 -11.82 -13.51 -42.48
N PRO A 12 -10.54 -13.11 -42.52
CA PRO A 12 -9.50 -13.65 -41.64
C PRO A 12 -9.70 -13.19 -40.19
N SER A 13 -9.16 -13.97 -39.24
CA SER A 13 -9.28 -13.71 -37.80
C SER A 13 -8.14 -12.84 -37.26
N VAL A 14 -8.27 -12.37 -36.01
CA VAL A 14 -7.41 -11.34 -35.39
C VAL A 14 -6.06 -11.90 -34.90
N ALA A 15 -5.35 -12.64 -35.76
CA ALA A 15 -4.04 -13.23 -35.49
C ALA A 15 -2.90 -12.62 -36.33
N ASP A 16 -3.17 -12.21 -37.57
CA ASP A 16 -2.13 -11.97 -38.58
C ASP A 16 -1.58 -10.52 -38.65
N VAL A 17 -2.13 -9.59 -37.87
CA VAL A 17 -1.81 -8.14 -37.97
C VAL A 17 -0.45 -7.76 -37.32
N VAL A 18 0.17 -8.67 -36.55
CA VAL A 18 1.44 -8.39 -35.84
C VAL A 18 2.69 -8.62 -36.71
N THR A 19 2.54 -9.06 -37.97
CA THR A 19 3.65 -9.49 -38.84
C THR A 19 3.96 -8.53 -39.98
N ALA A 20 3.52 -7.27 -39.89
CA ALA A 20 3.59 -6.27 -40.98
C ALA A 20 4.38 -4.99 -40.65
N ALA A 21 5.29 -5.04 -39.66
CA ALA A 21 6.11 -3.89 -39.21
C ALA A 21 7.61 -4.23 -39.06
N GLN A 22 8.15 -5.13 -39.88
CA GLN A 22 9.56 -5.54 -39.87
C GLN A 22 10.19 -5.55 -41.28
N GLN A 23 9.97 -4.49 -42.07
CA GLN A 23 10.60 -4.40 -43.39
C GLN A 23 10.82 -2.98 -43.92
N GLU A 24 11.60 -2.17 -43.19
CA GLU A 24 12.42 -1.10 -43.79
C GLU A 24 13.53 -0.62 -42.82
N GLN A 25 14.57 0.02 -43.35
CA GLN A 25 15.84 0.44 -42.69
C GLN A 25 16.91 -0.64 -42.47
N GLN A 26 17.65 -0.97 -43.55
CA GLN A 26 19.03 -1.45 -43.46
C GLN A 26 20.01 -0.27 -43.60
N PRO A 27 20.94 -0.06 -42.65
CA PRO A 27 22.17 0.70 -42.90
C PRO A 27 23.14 -0.12 -43.76
N GLN A 28 23.84 0.54 -44.67
CA GLN A 28 24.74 -0.13 -45.63
C GLN A 28 26.00 -0.71 -44.95
N GLN A 29 26.46 -1.88 -45.41
CA GLN A 29 27.74 -2.46 -45.01
C GLN A 29 28.88 -1.88 -45.86
N SER A 30 29.94 -1.39 -45.20
CA SER A 30 31.26 -1.19 -45.82
C SER A 30 32.07 -2.49 -45.74
N GLN A 31 32.72 -2.85 -46.84
CA GLN A 31 33.54 -4.07 -46.97
C GLN A 31 35.03 -3.76 -46.75
N ASP A 32 35.77 -4.66 -46.08
CA ASP A 32 37.20 -4.97 -46.34
C ASP A 32 37.69 -6.17 -45.47
N PRO A 33 38.89 -6.77 -45.67
CA PRO A 33 39.03 -8.03 -46.43
C PRO A 33 39.55 -9.25 -45.60
N PRO A 34 39.72 -10.46 -46.18
CA PRO A 34 39.84 -11.71 -45.40
C PRO A 34 41.23 -12.08 -44.85
N GLN A 35 41.23 -13.03 -43.91
CA GLN A 35 42.42 -13.67 -43.31
C GLN A 35 43.25 -14.52 -44.28
N PRO A 36 44.52 -14.82 -43.89
CA PRO A 36 45.12 -16.10 -44.21
C PRO A 36 45.76 -16.85 -43.01
N ALA A 37 45.48 -18.16 -42.96
CA ALA A 37 46.35 -19.28 -42.53
C ALA A 37 46.85 -19.47 -41.07
N SER A 38 46.75 -20.73 -40.64
CA SER A 38 47.36 -21.34 -39.44
C SER A 38 48.82 -21.80 -39.73
N PRO A 39 49.61 -22.29 -38.73
CA PRO A 39 49.44 -23.67 -38.23
C PRO A 39 49.71 -23.86 -36.71
N ALA A 40 49.54 -25.10 -36.23
CA ALA A 40 49.82 -25.51 -34.86
C ALA A 40 51.28 -25.96 -34.65
N TYR A 41 51.74 -26.01 -33.39
CA TYR A 41 52.75 -26.99 -32.96
C TYR A 41 52.61 -27.35 -31.46
N ALA A 42 53.20 -28.47 -31.05
CA ALA A 42 53.14 -29.01 -29.68
C ALA A 42 54.26 -28.46 -28.77
N GLY A 43 54.05 -28.58 -27.45
CA GLY A 43 55.07 -28.30 -26.44
C GLY A 43 54.74 -29.00 -25.11
N SER A 44 55.68 -29.80 -24.60
CA SER A 44 55.54 -30.55 -23.34
C SER A 44 56.47 -30.02 -22.24
N SER A 45 56.23 -30.50 -21.01
CA SER A 45 56.99 -30.25 -19.78
C SER A 45 58.53 -30.21 -19.87
N VAL A 46 59.14 -29.40 -18.98
CA VAL A 46 60.28 -29.72 -18.10
C VAL A 46 60.41 -28.57 -17.05
N PHE A 47 61.05 -28.63 -15.87
CA PHE A 47 61.31 -29.61 -14.78
C PHE A 47 62.58 -29.17 -14.00
N GLU A 48 62.51 -29.09 -12.67
CA GLU A 48 63.59 -29.12 -11.65
C GLU A 48 62.92 -29.51 -10.32
N THR A 49 63.24 -30.53 -9.50
CA THR A 49 64.21 -31.65 -9.44
C THR A 49 65.56 -31.55 -8.71
N THR A 50 65.51 -31.20 -7.42
CA THR A 50 66.39 -31.83 -6.39
C THR A 50 65.53 -32.51 -5.32
N HIS A 51 65.40 -33.85 -5.29
CA HIS A 51 66.32 -34.86 -4.69
C HIS A 51 66.29 -34.88 -3.14
N GLY A 52 66.12 -36.03 -2.45
CA GLY A 52 66.04 -37.42 -2.96
C GLY A 52 65.52 -38.50 -1.98
N ALA A 53 65.85 -39.76 -2.27
CA ALA A 53 65.42 -41.04 -1.66
C ALA A 53 65.70 -41.17 -0.13
N GLY A 54 65.20 -42.15 0.65
CA GLY A 54 64.43 -43.42 0.47
C GLY A 54 64.82 -44.41 1.62
N PRO A 55 64.44 -45.72 1.67
CA PRO A 55 63.36 -46.47 1.02
C PRO A 55 62.48 -47.33 2.01
N SER A 56 61.44 -48.00 1.48
CA SER A 56 60.78 -49.26 1.92
C SER A 56 60.79 -49.76 3.39
N SER A 57 59.60 -50.04 3.96
CA SER A 57 59.14 -51.43 4.23
C SER A 57 57.66 -51.51 4.69
N ILE A 58 57.06 -52.71 4.61
CA ILE A 58 55.64 -53.01 4.83
C ILE A 58 55.31 -53.29 6.31
N ALA A 59 54.21 -52.73 6.83
CA ALA A 59 53.44 -53.32 7.93
C ALA A 59 51.96 -52.87 7.85
N GLY A 60 51.02 -53.80 8.02
CA GLY A 60 49.59 -53.51 7.95
C GLY A 60 48.98 -53.15 9.31
N GLY A 61 48.15 -52.10 9.35
CA GLY A 61 47.36 -51.73 10.52
C GLY A 61 46.03 -51.12 10.11
N ARG A 62 44.90 -51.63 10.63
CA ARG A 62 43.58 -51.00 10.44
C ARG A 62 43.58 -49.64 11.16
N PRO A 63 43.19 -48.53 10.50
CA PRO A 63 42.94 -47.28 11.20
C PRO A 63 41.88 -47.50 12.30
N ARG A 64 42.21 -47.07 13.52
CA ARG A 64 41.31 -47.10 14.66
C ARG A 64 40.18 -46.10 14.40
N VAL A 65 38.92 -46.54 14.49
CA VAL A 65 37.78 -45.61 14.43
C VAL A 65 37.73 -44.86 15.76
N GLU A 66 38.32 -43.67 15.80
CA GLU A 66 38.26 -42.80 16.98
C GLU A 66 36.93 -42.03 17.01
N SER A 67 36.23 -42.14 18.14
CA SER A 67 34.83 -41.71 18.31
C SER A 67 34.70 -40.20 18.59
N SER A 68 35.15 -39.37 17.65
CA SER A 68 35.19 -37.90 17.78
C SER A 68 33.97 -37.14 17.19
N GLU A 69 32.97 -37.84 16.64
CA GLU A 69 31.79 -37.23 15.97
C GLU A 69 30.95 -36.25 16.84
N HIS A 70 31.15 -36.20 18.15
CA HIS A 70 30.39 -35.34 19.06
C HIS A 70 30.50 -33.83 18.75
N PHE A 71 31.58 -33.38 18.10
CA PHE A 71 31.88 -31.95 17.92
C PHE A 71 31.97 -31.45 16.47
N GLY A 72 31.75 -32.31 15.46
CA GLY A 72 31.79 -31.96 14.02
C GLY A 72 30.68 -31.01 13.52
N PHE A 73 30.01 -30.28 14.42
CA PHE A 73 28.95 -29.33 14.12
C PHE A 73 29.40 -27.86 14.18
N LEU A 74 30.50 -27.57 14.89
CA LEU A 74 31.11 -26.23 14.95
C LEU A 74 32.14 -26.06 13.82
N HIS A 75 31.67 -26.08 12.57
CA HIS A 75 32.55 -26.07 11.39
C HIS A 75 33.07 -24.69 10.97
N HIS A 76 32.74 -23.64 11.74
CA HIS A 76 33.44 -22.35 11.76
C HIS A 76 33.63 -21.91 13.22
N ASN A 77 34.81 -21.36 13.49
CA ASN A 77 35.16 -20.43 14.58
C ASN A 77 34.50 -20.69 15.95
N ALA A 78 34.83 -21.83 16.57
CA ALA A 78 34.37 -22.19 17.92
C ALA A 78 34.98 -21.32 19.06
N ASP A 79 35.91 -20.42 18.73
CA ASP A 79 36.70 -19.60 19.65
C ASP A 79 36.58 -18.08 19.33
N GLU A 80 35.55 -17.66 18.57
CA GLU A 80 35.14 -16.24 18.42
C GLU A 80 34.04 -15.87 19.43
N ASP A 81 34.11 -14.68 20.03
CA ASP A 81 33.16 -14.15 21.03
C ASP A 81 31.86 -13.66 20.36
N ILE A 82 30.69 -14.20 20.75
CA ILE A 82 29.35 -13.67 20.38
C ILE A 82 28.75 -12.90 21.56
N TYR A 83 28.19 -11.72 21.28
CA TYR A 83 27.64 -10.80 22.27
C TYR A 83 26.10 -10.90 22.34
N VAL A 84 25.58 -12.04 22.80
CA VAL A 84 24.12 -12.24 23.01
C VAL A 84 23.61 -11.55 24.29
N PHE A 85 24.50 -11.39 25.28
CA PHE A 85 24.22 -10.82 26.59
C PHE A 85 25.22 -9.69 26.87
N GLU A 86 24.72 -8.53 27.27
CA GLU A 86 25.53 -7.40 27.74
C GLU A 86 25.99 -7.65 29.18
N GLU A 87 25.05 -8.08 30.04
CA GLU A 87 25.27 -8.51 31.42
C GLU A 87 24.97 -10.00 31.64
N PRO A 88 25.62 -10.70 32.60
CA PRO A 88 25.34 -12.10 32.90
C PRO A 88 23.89 -12.34 33.36
N PRO A 89 23.11 -13.21 32.68
CA PRO A 89 21.73 -13.50 33.08
C PRO A 89 21.66 -14.32 34.37
N GLU A 90 20.60 -14.13 35.16
CA GLU A 90 20.29 -15.03 36.27
C GLU A 90 19.92 -16.41 35.72
N VAL A 91 20.53 -17.48 36.24
CA VAL A 91 20.17 -18.86 35.89
C VAL A 91 19.44 -19.52 37.06
N LYS A 92 18.32 -20.20 36.77
CA LYS A 92 17.62 -21.05 37.74
C LYS A 92 17.17 -22.36 37.11
N VAL A 93 17.78 -23.47 37.54
CA VAL A 93 17.27 -24.82 37.26
C VAL A 93 15.99 -25.03 38.08
N LEU A 94 14.85 -25.11 37.40
CA LEU A 94 13.52 -25.30 38.00
C LEU A 94 13.32 -26.75 38.48
N GLY A 95 13.97 -27.70 37.82
CA GLY A 95 13.93 -29.12 38.18
C GLY A 95 14.62 -30.00 37.14
N GLY A 96 14.63 -31.30 37.41
CA GLY A 96 15.01 -32.33 36.44
C GLY A 96 13.84 -33.28 36.19
N ARG A 97 13.79 -33.85 34.99
CA ARG A 97 12.80 -34.87 34.59
C ARG A 97 13.46 -35.97 33.77
N PHE A 98 12.91 -37.17 33.81
CA PHE A 98 13.37 -38.30 33.01
C PHE A 98 12.22 -38.96 32.25
N GLU A 99 12.50 -39.46 31.05
CA GLU A 99 11.51 -40.13 30.18
C GLU A 99 12.01 -41.53 29.80
N GLU A 100 11.14 -42.53 29.94
CA GLU A 100 11.44 -43.93 29.58
C GLU A 100 11.06 -44.24 28.13
N SER A 101 11.77 -43.65 27.17
CA SER A 101 11.56 -43.92 25.75
C SER A 101 12.42 -45.10 25.29
N TRP A 102 11.92 -46.33 25.47
CA TRP A 102 12.63 -47.58 25.16
C TRP A 102 13.24 -47.55 23.73
N PRO A 103 14.55 -47.83 23.54
CA PRO A 103 15.51 -48.41 24.49
C PRO A 103 16.31 -47.39 25.34
N THR A 104 16.07 -46.09 25.21
CA THR A 104 16.90 -45.02 25.80
C THR A 104 16.18 -44.24 26.91
N ARG A 105 16.59 -44.45 28.17
CA ARG A 105 16.25 -43.55 29.28
C ARG A 105 16.94 -42.20 29.07
N TYR A 106 16.17 -41.12 29.10
CA TYR A 106 16.65 -39.76 28.84
C TYR A 106 16.42 -38.86 30.06
N VAL A 107 17.29 -37.86 30.28
CA VAL A 107 17.21 -36.91 31.40
C VAL A 107 17.41 -35.49 30.87
N GLU A 108 16.49 -34.60 31.26
CA GLU A 108 16.52 -33.17 30.94
C GLU A 108 16.37 -32.33 32.21
N TYR A 109 16.92 -31.12 32.18
CA TYR A 109 16.76 -30.10 33.21
C TYR A 109 16.00 -28.93 32.61
N ASP A 110 14.97 -28.47 33.31
CA ASP A 110 14.22 -27.28 32.93
C ASP A 110 14.88 -26.07 33.57
N VAL A 111 15.35 -25.13 32.74
CA VAL A 111 16.17 -23.99 33.17
C VAL A 111 15.48 -22.69 32.75
N GLU A 112 15.26 -21.80 33.72
CA GLU A 112 14.83 -20.42 33.49
C GLU A 112 16.08 -19.52 33.50
N LEU A 113 16.27 -18.74 32.43
CA LEU A 113 17.16 -17.59 32.42
C LEU A 113 16.32 -16.33 32.64
N LYS A 114 16.78 -15.40 33.48
CA LYS A 114 16.27 -14.02 33.46
C LYS A 114 17.33 -13.10 32.89
N TYR A 115 16.92 -12.26 31.95
CA TYR A 115 17.77 -11.26 31.32
C TYR A 115 16.93 -10.02 31.05
N ASN A 116 17.31 -8.89 31.62
CA ASN A 116 16.50 -7.67 31.65
C ASN A 116 15.06 -8.01 32.10
N ASN A 117 14.04 -7.63 31.33
CA ASN A 117 12.64 -7.95 31.63
C ASN A 117 12.19 -9.36 31.19
N PHE A 118 13.05 -10.14 30.52
CA PHE A 118 12.69 -11.43 29.94
C PHE A 118 12.85 -12.62 30.90
N LYS A 119 11.99 -13.62 30.72
CA LYS A 119 12.11 -14.96 31.34
C LYS A 119 12.15 -16.01 30.24
N TRP A 120 13.33 -16.50 29.92
CA TRP A 120 13.56 -17.51 28.88
C TRP A 120 13.60 -18.90 29.49
N LYS A 121 12.78 -19.84 28.98
CA LYS A 121 12.74 -21.21 29.48
C LYS A 121 13.35 -22.17 28.45
N VAL A 122 14.44 -22.82 28.85
CA VAL A 122 15.19 -23.75 28.01
C VAL A 122 15.32 -25.12 28.68
N GLU A 123 15.15 -26.16 27.87
CA GLU A 123 15.22 -27.55 28.29
C GLU A 123 16.62 -28.08 27.93
N ILE A 124 17.45 -28.40 28.92
CA ILE A 124 18.86 -28.77 28.72
C ILE A 124 19.08 -30.27 29.02
N PRO A 125 19.50 -31.07 28.03
CA PRO A 125 19.79 -32.50 28.24
C PRO A 125 20.98 -32.76 29.16
N LYS A 126 20.94 -33.84 29.97
CA LYS A 126 22.09 -34.32 30.76
C LYS A 126 23.34 -34.58 29.90
N SER A 127 23.18 -35.03 28.66
CA SER A 127 24.27 -35.20 27.69
C SER A 127 24.90 -33.87 27.26
N SER A 128 24.11 -32.79 27.19
CA SER A 128 24.60 -31.44 26.87
C SER A 128 25.34 -30.82 28.06
N ILE A 129 24.85 -31.02 29.29
CA ILE A 129 25.59 -30.68 30.52
C ILE A 129 26.93 -31.42 30.60
N SER A 130 26.95 -32.70 30.25
CA SER A 130 28.19 -33.48 30.17
C SER A 130 29.15 -32.91 29.13
N SER A 131 28.64 -32.59 27.93
CA SER A 131 29.42 -32.01 26.84
C SER A 131 30.01 -30.64 27.20
N LEU A 132 29.25 -29.78 27.88
CA LEU A 132 29.72 -28.49 28.42
C LEU A 132 30.89 -28.67 29.40
N TRP A 133 30.77 -29.60 30.34
CA TRP A 133 31.83 -29.86 31.31
C TRP A 133 33.11 -30.39 30.65
N PHE A 134 33.00 -31.25 29.62
CA PHE A 134 34.15 -31.70 28.84
C PHE A 134 34.74 -30.59 27.94
N TYR A 135 33.92 -29.67 27.41
CA TYR A 135 34.38 -28.48 26.69
C TYR A 135 35.21 -27.54 27.60
N ILE A 136 34.73 -27.26 28.82
CA ILE A 136 35.45 -26.46 29.84
C ILE A 136 36.68 -27.21 30.39
N LYS A 137 36.63 -28.54 30.51
CA LYS A 137 37.79 -29.35 30.93
C LYS A 137 38.87 -29.42 29.85
N SER A 138 38.53 -29.48 28.56
CA SER A 138 39.52 -29.52 27.46
C SER A 138 40.16 -28.15 27.15
N ARG A 139 39.54 -27.03 27.55
CA ARG A 139 40.06 -25.66 27.36
C ARG A 139 40.41 -24.96 28.69
N PRO A 140 41.64 -25.08 29.22
CA PRO A 140 42.05 -24.40 30.46
C PRO A 140 41.86 -22.87 30.43
N HIS A 141 42.06 -22.23 29.29
CA HIS A 141 41.92 -20.77 29.09
C HIS A 141 40.48 -20.24 29.23
N LEU A 142 39.48 -21.12 29.34
CA LEU A 142 38.08 -20.79 29.65
C LEU A 142 37.72 -20.92 31.13
N ARG A 143 38.64 -21.38 31.99
CA ARG A 143 38.37 -21.62 33.42
C ARG A 143 38.68 -20.44 34.34
N HIS A 144 39.34 -19.42 33.80
CA HIS A 144 39.78 -18.22 34.50
C HIS A 144 39.15 -16.99 33.85
N ALA A 145 38.72 -16.03 34.66
CA ALA A 145 38.49 -14.68 34.16
C ALA A 145 39.82 -14.09 33.63
N PRO A 146 39.81 -13.21 32.62
CA PRO A 146 41.02 -12.49 32.26
C PRO A 146 41.52 -11.67 33.46
N SER A 147 42.79 -11.85 33.81
CA SER A 147 43.47 -10.96 34.75
C SER A 147 43.37 -9.52 34.23
N SER A 148 43.15 -8.56 35.13
CA SER A 148 42.96 -7.15 34.79
C SER A 148 44.05 -6.60 33.86
N VAL A 149 43.64 -5.68 32.99
CA VAL A 149 44.42 -5.02 31.94
C VAL A 149 45.84 -4.70 32.40
N ALA A 150 46.82 -5.00 31.54
CA ALA A 150 48.19 -4.58 31.74
C ALA A 150 48.26 -3.05 31.72
N VAL A 151 48.43 -2.45 32.90
CA VAL A 151 48.79 -1.04 33.05
C VAL A 151 50.13 -0.80 32.35
N GLU A 152 50.27 0.40 31.77
CA GLU A 152 51.38 0.77 30.90
C GLU A 152 52.75 0.57 31.56
N ARG A 153 53.70 0.01 30.81
CA ARG A 153 55.11 -0.01 31.20
C ARG A 153 55.73 1.37 30.96
N THR A 154 55.65 2.24 31.95
CA THR A 154 56.58 3.36 32.12
C THR A 154 57.81 2.93 32.93
N GLU A 155 58.88 3.73 32.88
CA GLU A 155 60.24 3.25 33.13
C GLU A 155 60.79 3.49 34.54
N HIS A 156 61.81 2.68 34.88
CA HIS A 156 62.87 2.90 35.85
C HIS A 156 62.55 2.93 37.36
N GLY A 157 63.44 2.28 38.13
CA GLY A 157 63.41 2.21 39.59
C GLY A 157 64.29 1.06 40.10
N ILE A 158 65.60 1.29 40.21
CA ILE A 158 66.50 0.35 40.92
C ILE A 158 66.45 0.70 42.41
N GLY A 159 66.14 -0.29 43.25
CA GLY A 159 66.15 -0.19 44.71
C GLY A 159 66.37 -1.58 45.32
N GLU A 160 67.16 -1.64 46.39
CA GLU A 160 67.67 -2.90 46.95
C GLU A 160 66.86 -3.45 48.14
N SER A 161 67.14 -4.72 48.45
CA SER A 161 66.91 -5.41 49.73
C SER A 161 65.51 -5.97 50.06
N GLY A 162 65.50 -7.14 50.70
CA GLY A 162 64.57 -7.39 51.81
C GLY A 162 63.36 -8.33 51.61
N VAL A 163 63.60 -9.63 51.40
CA VAL A 163 62.68 -10.75 51.74
C VAL A 163 61.32 -10.83 50.98
N PRO A 164 60.95 -12.00 50.40
CA PRO A 164 59.62 -12.18 49.83
C PRO A 164 58.57 -12.48 50.90
N GLU A 165 57.74 -11.49 51.26
CA GLU A 165 56.53 -11.73 52.06
C GLU A 165 55.42 -12.43 51.24
N HIS A 166 54.49 -13.05 51.98
CA HIS A 166 53.52 -14.02 51.47
C HIS A 166 52.73 -13.57 50.23
N THR A 167 52.93 -14.30 49.12
CA THR A 167 51.96 -14.33 48.00
C THR A 167 50.58 -14.73 48.53
N PRO A 168 49.54 -13.90 48.40
CA PRO A 168 48.18 -14.30 48.73
C PRO A 168 47.78 -15.44 47.78
N THR A 169 47.38 -16.59 48.32
CA THR A 169 46.91 -17.71 47.50
C THR A 169 45.63 -17.29 46.77
N ALA A 170 45.74 -17.01 45.47
CA ALA A 170 44.59 -16.67 44.64
C ALA A 170 43.54 -17.78 44.75
N SER A 171 42.33 -17.41 45.20
CA SER A 171 41.23 -18.34 45.42
C SER A 171 40.83 -19.02 44.11
N GLU A 172 41.27 -20.26 43.88
CA GLU A 172 40.79 -21.07 42.77
C GLU A 172 39.25 -21.19 42.85
N SER A 173 38.54 -20.62 41.88
CA SER A 173 37.09 -20.79 41.75
C SER A 173 36.79 -22.26 41.49
N ARG A 174 36.41 -22.99 42.56
CA ARG A 174 36.43 -24.45 42.62
C ARG A 174 35.29 -25.08 41.80
N TRP A 175 35.50 -25.16 40.49
CA TRP A 175 34.57 -25.72 39.50
C TRP A 175 33.92 -27.05 39.98
N PRO A 176 32.59 -27.20 39.86
CA PRO A 176 31.88 -28.37 40.39
C PRO A 176 32.29 -29.69 39.72
N GLN A 177 32.49 -30.73 40.55
CA GLN A 177 32.96 -32.04 40.09
C GLN A 177 31.79 -32.97 39.74
N LEU A 178 31.27 -32.81 38.52
CA LEU A 178 30.12 -33.53 37.98
C LEU A 178 30.32 -35.05 37.77
N ARG A 179 31.42 -35.65 38.24
CA ARG A 179 31.64 -37.12 38.21
C ARG A 179 30.46 -37.88 38.81
N LYS A 180 29.89 -37.38 39.93
CA LYS A 180 28.71 -37.98 40.57
C LYS A 180 27.48 -37.90 39.66
N LEU A 181 27.25 -36.76 39.02
CA LEU A 181 26.16 -36.56 38.05
C LEU A 181 26.25 -37.56 36.88
N PHE A 182 27.44 -37.74 36.29
CA PHE A 182 27.62 -38.60 35.12
C PHE A 182 27.40 -40.08 35.43
N LEU A 183 27.89 -40.56 36.58
CA LEU A 183 27.77 -41.97 36.99
C LEU A 183 26.40 -42.33 37.61
N THR A 184 25.56 -41.33 37.91
CA THR A 184 24.25 -41.54 38.55
C THR A 184 23.16 -41.95 37.54
N SER A 185 22.29 -42.87 37.94
CA SER A 185 21.15 -43.37 37.16
C SER A 185 20.08 -42.30 36.89
N ALA A 186 19.18 -42.52 35.93
CA ALA A 186 18.27 -41.48 35.43
C ALA A 186 17.31 -40.92 36.50
N ASP A 187 16.75 -41.82 37.31
CA ASP A 187 15.91 -41.58 38.50
C ASP A 187 16.61 -40.69 39.54
N LYS A 188 17.89 -40.95 39.83
CA LYS A 188 18.67 -40.18 40.82
C LYS A 188 19.27 -38.91 40.22
N SER A 189 19.36 -38.82 38.89
CA SER A 189 19.89 -37.63 38.18
C SER A 189 18.99 -36.41 38.30
N VAL A 190 17.72 -36.60 38.65
CA VAL A 190 16.74 -35.52 38.86
C VAL A 190 16.56 -35.14 40.33
N GLY A 191 17.26 -35.82 41.25
CA GLY A 191 17.21 -35.51 42.69
C GLY A 191 17.84 -34.15 43.03
N PRO A 192 17.49 -33.55 44.19
CA PRO A 192 17.86 -32.17 44.51
C PRO A 192 19.38 -31.92 44.57
N GLU A 193 20.17 -32.90 45.00
CA GLU A 193 21.65 -32.81 44.96
C GLU A 193 22.18 -32.64 43.53
N MET A 194 21.62 -33.40 42.57
CA MET A 194 22.04 -33.35 41.17
C MET A 194 21.57 -32.07 40.49
N VAL A 195 20.35 -31.62 40.80
CA VAL A 195 19.83 -30.31 40.36
C VAL A 195 20.71 -29.17 40.88
N ALA A 196 21.12 -29.20 42.16
CA ALA A 196 22.04 -28.22 42.74
C ALA A 196 23.43 -28.21 42.08
N LEU A 197 23.97 -29.38 41.71
CA LEU A 197 25.22 -29.48 40.96
C LEU A 197 25.12 -28.91 39.53
N VAL A 198 23.96 -29.04 38.88
CA VAL A 198 23.70 -28.41 37.56
C VAL A 198 23.52 -26.90 37.71
N GLN A 199 22.78 -26.44 38.73
CA GLN A 199 22.63 -25.02 39.08
C GLN A 199 24.01 -24.36 39.27
N GLN A 200 24.86 -24.93 40.14
CA GLN A 200 26.20 -24.39 40.42
C GLN A 200 27.08 -24.34 39.15
N LEU A 201 26.99 -25.34 38.26
CA LEU A 201 27.70 -25.31 36.99
C LEU A 201 27.24 -24.12 36.14
N LEU A 202 25.93 -23.99 35.88
CA LEU A 202 25.41 -23.00 34.94
C LEU A 202 25.58 -21.57 35.46
N GLU A 203 25.45 -21.35 36.77
CA GLU A 203 25.84 -20.09 37.41
C GLU A 203 27.32 -19.74 37.18
N THR A 204 28.22 -20.71 37.32
CA THR A 204 29.66 -20.49 37.09
C THR A 204 29.95 -20.19 35.62
N VAL A 205 29.20 -20.81 34.69
CA VAL A 205 29.33 -20.61 33.25
C VAL A 205 28.92 -19.19 32.82
N VAL A 206 27.80 -18.66 33.32
CA VAL A 206 27.38 -17.28 32.96
C VAL A 206 28.28 -16.21 33.60
N LYS A 207 28.84 -16.48 34.78
CA LYS A 207 29.75 -15.57 35.50
C LYS A 207 31.16 -15.47 34.87
N VAL A 208 31.48 -16.28 33.86
CA VAL A 208 32.79 -16.26 33.16
C VAL A 208 32.59 -15.66 31.75
N PRO A 209 33.08 -14.44 31.45
CA PRO A 209 32.75 -13.74 30.21
C PRO A 209 33.06 -14.52 28.92
N ARG A 210 34.21 -15.19 28.84
CA ARG A 210 34.61 -16.02 27.70
C ARG A 210 33.74 -17.28 27.50
N LEU A 211 33.02 -17.71 28.53
CA LEU A 211 32.04 -18.80 28.40
C LEU A 211 30.67 -18.25 28.04
N LEU A 212 30.22 -17.16 28.67
CA LEU A 212 28.97 -16.48 28.31
C LEU A 212 28.92 -16.09 26.82
N ARG A 213 30.06 -15.63 26.27
CA ARG A 213 30.22 -15.27 24.85
C ARG A 213 30.48 -16.44 23.90
N SER A 214 30.63 -17.66 24.41
CA SER A 214 30.93 -18.81 23.56
C SER A 214 29.71 -19.20 22.69
N PRO A 215 29.87 -19.42 21.37
CA PRO A 215 28.82 -19.95 20.50
C PRO A 215 28.25 -21.27 21.02
N PHE A 216 29.04 -22.06 21.74
CA PHE A 216 28.60 -23.31 22.37
C PHE A 216 27.61 -23.08 23.51
N VAL A 217 27.80 -22.03 24.31
CA VAL A 217 26.94 -21.69 25.47
C VAL A 217 25.65 -21.01 24.99
N ALA A 218 25.72 -20.12 23.98
CA ALA A 218 24.54 -19.60 23.30
C ALA A 218 23.68 -20.73 22.69
N ALA A 219 24.32 -21.68 22.00
CA ALA A 219 23.64 -22.85 21.45
C ALA A 219 23.05 -23.80 22.53
N LEU A 220 23.69 -23.92 23.69
CA LEU A 220 23.20 -24.69 24.84
C LEU A 220 21.93 -24.07 25.44
N PHE A 221 21.94 -22.75 25.64
CA PHE A 221 20.82 -21.99 26.17
C PHE A 221 19.70 -21.72 25.12
N GLN A 222 19.89 -22.14 23.87
CA GLN A 222 18.95 -21.91 22.77
C GLN A 222 18.70 -20.40 22.54
N VAL A 223 19.76 -19.58 22.55
CA VAL A 223 19.71 -18.12 22.36
C VAL A 223 20.61 -17.63 21.22
N SER A 224 20.29 -16.44 20.69
CA SER A 224 20.96 -15.72 19.60
C SER A 224 20.84 -14.21 19.77
N ASN A 225 21.54 -13.45 18.92
CA ASN A 225 21.39 -11.99 18.81
C ASN A 225 19.95 -11.55 18.41
N SER A 226 19.04 -12.50 18.08
CA SER A 226 17.63 -12.22 17.79
C SER A 226 16.64 -12.64 18.90
N THR A 227 17.11 -13.22 20.02
CA THR A 227 16.21 -13.79 21.05
C THR A 227 15.48 -12.73 21.85
N PHE A 228 16.22 -11.73 22.33
CA PHE A 228 15.77 -10.73 23.31
C PHE A 228 15.39 -9.38 22.68
N ASP A 229 15.00 -9.42 21.40
CA ASP A 229 14.54 -8.26 20.63
C ASP A 229 13.13 -7.83 21.12
N ASP A 230 13.07 -6.96 22.13
CA ASP A 230 11.82 -6.28 22.52
C ASP A 230 11.51 -5.09 21.60
N GLU A 231 12.55 -4.46 21.09
CA GLU A 231 12.54 -3.15 20.43
C GLU A 231 11.96 -3.14 19.00
N MET A 232 12.22 -4.19 18.23
CA MET A 232 11.44 -4.55 17.03
C MET A 232 10.31 -5.50 17.42
N GLY A 233 10.24 -5.92 18.68
CA GLY A 233 9.30 -6.93 19.15
C GLY A 233 9.43 -8.25 18.42
N ARG A 234 10.65 -8.63 18.00
CA ARG A 234 10.95 -9.91 17.34
C ARG A 234 11.44 -10.95 18.35
N THR A 235 11.00 -10.85 19.61
CA THR A 235 11.33 -11.78 20.68
C THR A 235 10.98 -13.22 20.29
N SER A 236 11.87 -14.17 20.62
CA SER A 236 11.64 -15.58 20.33
C SER A 236 10.71 -16.26 21.34
N VAL A 237 10.12 -17.38 20.92
CA VAL A 237 9.43 -18.36 21.78
C VAL A 237 10.25 -19.64 21.92
N ARG A 238 11.00 -20.02 20.87
CA ARG A 238 11.97 -21.14 20.89
C ARG A 238 13.03 -20.93 19.81
N GLU A 239 14.27 -21.31 20.07
CA GLU A 239 15.34 -21.35 19.05
C GLU A 239 16.12 -22.67 19.03
N GLY A 240 16.94 -22.86 18.00
CA GLY A 240 17.91 -23.96 17.94
C GLY A 240 18.36 -24.37 16.53
N TRP A 241 19.39 -25.20 16.48
CA TRP A 241 19.92 -25.77 15.24
C TRP A 241 19.02 -26.87 14.65
N LEU A 242 18.52 -26.65 13.44
CA LEU A 242 17.79 -27.64 12.64
C LEU A 242 18.39 -27.75 11.22
N LYS A 243 18.30 -28.92 10.59
CA LYS A 243 18.61 -29.03 9.16
C LYS A 243 17.38 -28.63 8.35
N THR A 244 17.44 -27.52 7.63
CA THR A 244 16.28 -26.92 6.93
C THR A 244 16.36 -27.06 5.41
N ARG A 245 15.19 -27.06 4.76
CA ARG A 245 15.00 -26.90 3.31
C ARG A 245 13.71 -26.09 3.09
N PHE A 246 13.77 -25.04 2.27
CA PHE A 246 12.70 -24.05 2.10
C PHE A 246 12.46 -23.79 0.61
N TRP A 247 11.20 -23.86 0.16
CA TRP A 247 10.81 -23.63 -1.24
C TRP A 247 9.39 -23.04 -1.35
N LEU A 248 9.04 -22.54 -2.54
CA LEU A 248 7.70 -22.00 -2.85
C LEU A 248 6.67 -23.14 -3.02
N LYS A 249 5.45 -22.93 -2.54
CA LYS A 249 4.30 -23.82 -2.76
C LYS A 249 3.84 -23.68 -4.23
N GLY A 250 3.48 -24.80 -4.86
CA GLY A 250 3.08 -24.85 -6.27
C GLY A 250 1.57 -24.84 -6.46
N ASN A 251 1.11 -24.65 -7.71
CA ASN A 251 -0.32 -24.51 -8.06
C ASN A 251 -1.15 -25.81 -7.99
N ARG A 252 -0.55 -26.93 -7.56
CA ARG A 252 -1.23 -28.17 -7.17
C ARG A 252 -0.75 -28.54 -5.77
N GLU A 253 -1.63 -29.08 -4.93
CA GLU A 253 -1.39 -29.38 -3.51
C GLU A 253 -0.46 -30.59 -3.26
N ASN A 254 0.56 -30.77 -4.09
CA ASN A 254 1.52 -31.87 -4.03
C ASN A 254 2.56 -31.70 -2.90
N VAL A 255 2.08 -31.62 -1.66
CA VAL A 255 2.89 -31.79 -0.44
C VAL A 255 3.16 -33.30 -0.24
N ARG A 256 3.76 -33.93 -1.25
CA ARG A 256 4.15 -35.35 -1.24
C ARG A 256 5.53 -35.53 -1.88
N ILE A 257 6.56 -35.07 -1.17
CA ILE A 257 7.96 -35.44 -1.47
C ILE A 257 8.18 -36.87 -0.99
N ASN A 258 7.63 -37.84 -1.74
CA ASN A 258 8.13 -39.20 -1.90
C ASN A 258 7.17 -40.01 -2.79
N ARG A 259 7.54 -40.20 -4.06
CA ARG A 259 7.28 -41.45 -4.78
C ARG A 259 8.55 -41.87 -5.51
N ALA A 260 9.11 -43.00 -5.09
CA ALA A 260 10.11 -43.71 -5.86
C ALA A 260 9.38 -44.51 -6.96
N SER A 261 9.00 -43.83 -8.03
CA SER A 261 8.39 -44.43 -9.21
C SER A 261 8.83 -43.66 -10.45
N MET A 262 9.74 -44.24 -11.23
CA MET A 262 9.96 -43.82 -12.61
C MET A 262 8.79 -44.34 -13.46
N SER A 263 7.78 -43.49 -13.68
CA SER A 263 6.82 -43.65 -14.78
C SER A 263 6.83 -42.37 -15.62
N TRP A 264 6.71 -42.52 -16.94
CA TRP A 264 6.70 -41.41 -17.89
C TRP A 264 5.27 -40.95 -18.11
N ASP A 265 4.88 -39.82 -17.53
CA ASP A 265 3.57 -39.19 -17.76
C ASP A 265 3.75 -37.68 -18.02
N ASN A 266 3.83 -37.29 -19.29
CA ASN A 266 4.20 -35.94 -19.74
C ASN A 266 3.03 -34.93 -19.80
N GLU A 267 2.12 -34.94 -18.81
CA GLU A 267 0.94 -34.06 -18.77
C GLU A 267 1.03 -32.93 -17.73
N CYS A 268 2.21 -32.31 -17.58
CA CYS A 268 2.48 -31.24 -16.61
C CYS A 268 2.68 -29.86 -17.27
N PHE A 269 1.68 -29.36 -18.03
CA PHE A 269 1.81 -28.09 -18.77
C PHE A 269 1.02 -26.87 -18.24
N ASN A 270 0.12 -27.01 -17.26
CA ASN A 270 -0.72 -25.90 -16.76
C ASN A 270 -0.12 -25.04 -15.62
N CYS A 271 1.22 -25.02 -15.48
CA CYS A 271 1.96 -23.89 -14.88
C CYS A 271 3.45 -23.99 -15.23
N MET A 272 3.83 -23.47 -16.40
CA MET A 272 5.23 -23.19 -16.77
C MET A 272 5.90 -22.19 -15.79
N CYS A 273 5.11 -21.51 -14.97
CA CYS A 273 5.49 -20.46 -14.03
C CYS A 273 6.53 -20.84 -12.95
N VAL A 274 6.59 -22.10 -12.49
CA VAL A 274 7.40 -22.50 -11.31
C VAL A 274 8.46 -23.58 -11.62
N VAL A 275 8.79 -23.83 -12.89
CA VAL A 275 9.82 -24.83 -13.28
C VAL A 275 11.25 -24.25 -13.24
N LYS A 276 11.63 -23.65 -12.11
CA LYS A 276 13.04 -23.65 -11.73
C LYS A 276 13.43 -25.10 -11.45
N ARG A 277 14.30 -25.70 -12.30
CA ARG A 277 14.90 -27.05 -12.11
C ARG A 277 15.04 -27.36 -10.62
N VAL A 278 14.37 -28.42 -10.14
CA VAL A 278 14.32 -28.78 -8.72
C VAL A 278 15.74 -29.00 -8.23
N ASN A 279 16.32 -27.96 -7.66
CA ASN A 279 17.71 -27.97 -7.26
C ASN A 279 17.81 -28.86 -6.03
N PHE A 280 18.48 -30.00 -6.15
CA PHE A 280 18.69 -31.00 -5.08
C PHE A 280 19.66 -30.46 -4.00
N ARG A 281 19.38 -29.27 -3.49
CA ARG A 281 20.08 -28.69 -2.34
C ARG A 281 19.79 -29.57 -1.13
N ALA A 282 20.83 -30.25 -0.68
CA ALA A 282 20.85 -30.94 0.60
C ALA A 282 20.35 -30.02 1.72
N LYS A 283 19.66 -30.61 2.71
CA LYS A 283 19.20 -29.90 3.91
C LYS A 283 20.40 -29.22 4.57
N ARG A 284 20.32 -27.93 4.87
CA ARG A 284 21.42 -27.17 5.48
C ARG A 284 21.18 -26.98 6.97
N LEU A 285 22.21 -27.19 7.79
CA LEU A 285 22.15 -26.82 9.19
C LEU A 285 21.99 -25.30 9.29
N ARG A 286 20.96 -24.86 10.01
CA ARG A 286 20.57 -23.45 10.14
C ARG A 286 20.02 -23.19 11.53
N TRP A 287 20.21 -21.98 12.03
CA TRP A 287 19.61 -21.56 13.27
C TRP A 287 18.15 -21.18 12.98
N VAL A 288 17.22 -21.81 13.68
CA VAL A 288 15.78 -21.59 13.51
C VAL A 288 15.22 -20.94 14.76
N SER A 289 14.41 -19.91 14.58
CA SER A 289 13.76 -19.17 15.64
C SER A 289 12.25 -19.12 15.39
N LEU A 290 11.47 -19.66 16.32
CA LEU A 290 10.02 -19.54 16.36
C LEU A 290 9.68 -18.20 17.03
N LYS A 291 9.07 -17.28 16.27
CA LYS A 291 8.51 -16.01 16.74
C LYS A 291 6.99 -16.18 16.94
N THR A 292 6.31 -15.16 17.46
CA THR A 292 4.86 -15.20 17.75
C THR A 292 3.96 -15.37 16.52
N SER A 293 4.32 -14.77 15.38
CA SER A 293 3.52 -14.85 14.14
C SER A 293 4.29 -15.37 12.91
N SER A 294 5.49 -15.91 13.11
CA SER A 294 6.39 -16.38 12.03
C SER A 294 7.50 -17.32 12.54
N ILE A 295 8.20 -17.97 11.62
CA ILE A 295 9.46 -18.68 11.87
C ILE A 295 10.58 -18.00 11.07
N ALA A 296 11.60 -17.51 11.75
CA ALA A 296 12.81 -16.96 11.18
C ALA A 296 13.91 -18.04 11.08
N ILE A 297 14.74 -17.96 10.03
CA ILE A 297 15.83 -18.88 9.76
C ILE A 297 17.08 -18.07 9.41
N PHE A 298 18.13 -18.25 10.19
CA PHE A 298 19.41 -17.55 10.09
C PHE A 298 20.51 -18.51 9.63
N ASP A 299 21.58 -17.98 9.03
CA ASP A 299 22.72 -18.78 8.57
C ASP A 299 23.62 -19.18 9.78
N SER A 300 23.73 -18.33 10.80
CA SER A 300 24.40 -18.58 12.10
C SER A 300 23.61 -18.04 13.34
N ILE A 301 24.25 -17.96 14.52
CA ILE A 301 23.67 -17.46 15.80
C ILE A 301 23.87 -15.94 15.98
N GLU A 302 24.93 -15.40 15.37
CA GLU A 302 25.27 -13.98 15.41
C GLU A 302 24.40 -13.13 14.45
N ASP A 303 23.83 -13.77 13.43
CA ASP A 303 23.00 -13.19 12.38
C ASP A 303 21.75 -12.50 12.98
N THR A 304 21.64 -11.18 12.81
CA THR A 304 20.40 -10.43 13.09
C THR A 304 19.44 -10.40 11.90
N ILE A 305 19.92 -10.63 10.67
CA ILE A 305 19.14 -10.51 9.43
C ILE A 305 18.72 -11.88 8.89
N ALA A 306 17.43 -12.20 8.97
CA ALA A 306 16.89 -13.51 8.58
C ALA A 306 17.23 -13.91 7.13
N ARG A 307 17.85 -15.08 6.95
CA ARG A 307 18.10 -15.66 5.63
C ARG A 307 16.79 -16.02 4.92
N LYS A 308 15.85 -16.55 5.69
CA LYS A 308 14.46 -16.86 5.32
C LYS A 308 13.53 -16.56 6.47
N ALA A 309 12.32 -16.13 6.14
CA ALA A 309 11.19 -15.99 7.05
C ALA A 309 9.99 -16.73 6.46
N PHE A 310 9.22 -17.36 7.33
CA PHE A 310 8.01 -18.13 7.04
C PHE A 310 6.88 -17.54 7.89
N LEU A 311 5.82 -17.03 7.28
CA LEU A 311 4.73 -16.35 8.01
C LEU A 311 3.62 -17.33 8.37
N PHE A 312 2.92 -17.09 9.48
CA PHE A 312 1.64 -17.76 9.73
C PHE A 312 0.53 -17.05 8.93
N ASP A 313 -0.36 -17.85 8.32
CA ASP A 313 -1.50 -17.44 7.51
C ASP A 313 -2.62 -18.50 7.62
N SER A 314 -3.81 -18.19 7.09
CA SER A 314 -5.01 -19.06 7.11
C SER A 314 -4.89 -20.40 6.37
N LYS A 315 -3.72 -20.70 5.77
CA LYS A 315 -3.39 -21.97 5.09
C LYS A 315 -2.22 -22.69 5.76
N PHE A 316 -1.93 -22.36 7.02
CA PHE A 316 -0.94 -23.03 7.85
C PHE A 316 -1.27 -24.51 8.09
N ASN A 317 -0.33 -25.40 7.79
CA ASN A 317 -0.43 -26.86 7.99
C ASN A 317 0.93 -27.43 8.46
N ILE A 318 0.89 -28.45 9.32
CA ILE A 318 2.05 -29.03 10.00
C ILE A 318 2.01 -30.58 10.01
N GLU A 319 2.86 -31.20 9.21
CA GLU A 319 2.88 -32.63 8.91
C GLU A 319 4.14 -33.32 9.45
N ARG A 320 3.97 -34.48 10.11
CA ARG A 320 5.09 -35.25 10.69
C ARG A 320 4.89 -36.76 10.51
N GLY A 321 6.00 -37.50 10.57
CA GLY A 321 6.01 -38.96 10.63
C GLY A 321 6.46 -39.64 9.33
N LEU A 322 6.57 -40.97 9.41
CA LEU A 322 7.17 -41.78 8.34
C LEU A 322 6.34 -41.76 7.04
N ALA A 323 5.01 -41.84 7.15
CA ALA A 323 4.12 -41.88 5.99
C ALA A 323 4.04 -40.58 5.19
N THR A 324 4.27 -39.43 5.84
CA THR A 324 4.22 -38.09 5.22
C THR A 324 5.59 -37.57 4.80
N THR A 325 6.62 -37.78 5.62
CA THR A 325 7.95 -37.18 5.42
C THR A 325 9.07 -38.17 5.08
N GLY A 326 8.79 -39.48 5.12
CA GLY A 326 9.80 -40.54 4.98
C GLY A 326 10.75 -40.67 6.17
N SER A 327 10.51 -39.98 7.30
CA SER A 327 11.41 -39.98 8.46
C SER A 327 10.67 -39.77 9.79
N SER A 328 11.21 -40.32 10.87
CA SER A 328 10.76 -40.06 12.25
C SER A 328 11.40 -38.81 12.88
N THR A 329 12.37 -38.20 12.20
CA THR A 329 13.11 -37.00 12.63
C THR A 329 12.92 -35.81 11.69
N THR A 330 11.97 -35.88 10.74
CA THR A 330 11.61 -34.79 9.82
C THR A 330 10.17 -34.30 10.04
N LEU A 331 10.02 -32.97 10.01
CA LEU A 331 8.79 -32.19 10.11
C LEU A 331 8.64 -31.38 8.82
N LEU A 332 7.42 -31.20 8.34
CA LEU A 332 7.09 -30.33 7.23
C LEU A 332 6.05 -29.31 7.71
N VAL A 333 6.29 -28.04 7.44
CA VAL A 333 5.38 -26.93 7.72
C VAL A 333 5.10 -26.22 6.41
N SER A 334 3.84 -25.92 6.11
CA SER A 334 3.44 -25.19 4.90
C SER A 334 2.43 -24.11 5.22
N ASN A 335 2.41 -23.04 4.44
CA ASN A 335 1.45 -21.94 4.56
C ASN A 335 0.85 -21.65 3.18
N ALA A 336 0.33 -20.45 2.89
CA ALA A 336 -0.17 -20.11 1.55
C ALA A 336 0.94 -20.10 0.47
N THR A 337 2.16 -19.67 0.82
CA THR A 337 3.23 -19.34 -0.14
C THR A 337 4.43 -20.30 -0.15
N TYR A 338 4.70 -20.97 0.96
CA TYR A 338 5.93 -21.70 1.20
C TYR A 338 5.72 -23.08 1.79
N VAL A 339 6.75 -23.91 1.61
CA VAL A 339 6.95 -25.14 2.37
C VAL A 339 8.35 -25.14 2.98
N LEU A 340 8.40 -25.43 4.28
CA LEU A 340 9.59 -25.51 5.13
C LEU A 340 9.69 -26.93 5.70
N GLN A 341 10.66 -27.69 5.21
CA GLN A 341 11.05 -28.97 5.79
C GLN A 341 12.16 -28.75 6.81
N MET A 342 12.02 -29.36 7.98
CA MET A 342 12.98 -29.28 9.10
C MET A 342 13.31 -30.68 9.61
N GLU A 343 14.57 -30.95 9.89
CA GLU A 343 15.05 -32.20 10.49
C GLU A 343 15.80 -31.89 11.79
N ALA A 344 15.43 -32.61 12.85
CA ALA A 344 16.01 -32.47 14.19
C ALA A 344 16.92 -33.66 14.54
N LYS A 345 17.78 -33.49 15.56
CA LYS A 345 18.72 -34.54 16.00
C LYS A 345 18.04 -35.81 16.58
N SER A 346 16.80 -35.73 17.05
CA SER A 346 16.04 -36.87 17.58
C SER A 346 14.53 -36.72 17.38
N LYS A 347 13.79 -37.84 17.49
CA LYS A 347 12.31 -37.89 17.44
C LYS A 347 11.67 -37.05 18.56
N GLN A 348 12.26 -37.05 19.76
CA GLN A 348 11.79 -36.23 20.89
C GLN A 348 11.97 -34.73 20.60
N ALA A 349 13.15 -34.31 20.15
CA ALA A 349 13.42 -32.92 19.79
C ALA A 349 12.46 -32.44 18.69
N LEU A 350 12.22 -33.28 17.66
CA LEU A 350 11.24 -32.98 16.62
C LEU A 350 9.82 -32.85 17.17
N THR A 351 9.44 -33.73 18.09
CA THR A 351 8.09 -33.75 18.70
C THR A 351 7.83 -32.47 19.49
N LYS A 352 8.82 -32.00 20.25
CA LYS A 352 8.77 -30.71 20.94
C LYS A 352 8.61 -29.54 19.98
N TRP A 353 9.50 -29.40 19.01
CA TRP A 353 9.40 -28.38 17.95
C TRP A 353 8.02 -28.40 17.25
N ALA A 354 7.51 -29.58 16.93
CA ALA A 354 6.20 -29.73 16.28
C ALA A 354 5.01 -29.40 17.20
N ASN A 355 5.16 -29.51 18.52
CA ASN A 355 4.15 -29.12 19.50
C ASN A 355 4.23 -27.61 19.82
N ASP A 356 5.43 -27.06 19.91
CA ASP A 356 5.66 -25.62 20.12
C ASP A 356 5.19 -24.79 18.92
N ILE A 357 5.60 -25.18 17.70
CA ILE A 357 5.15 -24.53 16.46
C ILE A 357 3.62 -24.59 16.34
N ARG A 358 3.00 -25.75 16.65
CA ARG A 358 1.53 -25.89 16.63
C ARG A 358 0.87 -24.94 17.63
N ARG A 359 1.28 -24.98 18.90
CA ARG A 359 0.72 -24.13 19.97
C ARG A 359 0.81 -22.64 19.64
N VAL A 360 1.94 -22.17 19.10
CA VAL A 360 2.12 -20.76 18.75
C VAL A 360 1.33 -20.38 17.50
N ALA A 361 1.24 -21.26 16.49
CA ALA A 361 0.41 -21.03 15.31
C ALA A 361 -1.10 -21.02 15.65
N GLU A 362 -1.58 -21.93 16.50
CA GLU A 362 -2.97 -21.99 16.97
C GLU A 362 -3.35 -20.76 17.82
N ALA A 363 -2.42 -20.27 18.65
CA ALA A 363 -2.60 -19.04 19.43
C ALA A 363 -2.41 -17.74 18.62
N SER A 364 -1.96 -17.82 17.37
CA SER A 364 -1.72 -16.66 16.51
C SER A 364 -2.95 -16.39 15.65
N ASN A 365 -3.63 -15.25 15.89
CA ASN A 365 -4.81 -14.83 15.12
C ASN A 365 -4.59 -14.85 13.60
N TRP A 366 -3.36 -14.56 13.14
CA TRP A 366 -2.94 -14.66 11.73
C TRP A 366 -3.16 -16.03 11.06
N SER A 367 -3.35 -17.10 11.84
CA SER A 367 -3.62 -18.45 11.32
C SER A 367 -5.10 -18.72 11.04
N GLN A 368 -5.98 -17.75 11.30
CA GLN A 368 -7.44 -17.88 11.19
C GLN A 368 -7.95 -17.27 9.87
N ALA A 369 -9.23 -17.46 9.57
CA ALA A 369 -9.91 -16.73 8.48
C ALA A 369 -10.52 -15.43 9.03
N HIS A 370 -10.63 -14.40 8.21
CA HIS A 370 -11.13 -13.08 8.59
C HIS A 370 -12.24 -12.59 7.65
N ARG A 371 -12.91 -11.50 8.05
CA ARG A 371 -13.97 -10.84 7.29
C ARG A 371 -13.51 -10.52 5.86
N ASP A 372 -14.44 -10.64 4.91
CA ASP A 372 -14.24 -10.46 3.47
C ASP A 372 -13.18 -11.38 2.83
N GLY A 373 -12.70 -12.38 3.57
CA GLY A 373 -11.62 -13.27 3.15
C GLY A 373 -10.23 -12.62 3.19
N SER A 374 -10.09 -11.49 3.89
CA SER A 374 -8.79 -10.79 4.00
C SER A 374 -7.74 -11.61 4.76
N PHE A 375 -6.47 -11.39 4.41
CA PHE A 375 -5.32 -11.81 5.21
C PHE A 375 -5.20 -11.08 6.56
N ALA A 376 -5.85 -9.92 6.73
CA ALA A 376 -5.72 -9.07 7.90
C ALA A 376 -6.92 -9.16 8.86
N ILE A 377 -6.60 -9.07 10.14
CA ILE A 377 -7.51 -9.16 11.27
C ILE A 377 -8.23 -7.80 11.42
N PRO A 378 -9.56 -7.74 11.61
CA PRO A 378 -10.23 -6.50 12.00
C PRO A 378 -9.67 -5.94 13.32
N ARG A 379 -9.18 -4.71 13.30
CA ARG A 379 -8.54 -4.03 14.43
C ARG A 379 -9.51 -3.07 15.08
N ASN A 380 -10.03 -3.43 16.25
CA ASN A 380 -10.96 -2.62 17.03
C ASN A 380 -10.19 -1.75 18.05
N PRO A 381 -10.44 -0.42 18.11
CA PRO A 381 -9.62 0.52 18.86
C PRO A 381 -9.89 0.52 20.38
N VAL A 382 -10.92 -0.18 20.86
CA VAL A 382 -11.21 -0.35 22.30
C VAL A 382 -10.12 -1.19 22.97
N HIS A 383 -9.43 -2.04 22.20
CA HIS A 383 -8.53 -3.07 22.72
C HIS A 383 -7.07 -2.96 22.22
N MET A 384 -6.79 -2.06 21.28
CA MET A 384 -5.45 -1.82 20.72
C MET A 384 -5.35 -0.43 20.08
N THR A 385 -4.13 0.05 19.84
CA THR A 385 -3.92 1.27 19.04
C THR A 385 -4.35 1.05 17.58
N SER A 386 -5.42 1.71 17.15
CA SER A 386 -5.91 1.74 15.76
C SER A 386 -6.41 3.16 15.49
N PHE A 387 -5.63 3.92 14.72
CA PHE A 387 -5.94 5.29 14.32
C PHE A 387 -5.79 5.44 12.81
N ALA A 388 -6.59 6.32 12.22
CA ALA A 388 -6.53 6.67 10.80
C ALA A 388 -6.70 8.18 10.59
N GLN A 389 -5.98 8.74 9.63
CA GLN A 389 -6.18 10.10 9.12
C GLN A 389 -6.31 10.04 7.60
N TRP A 390 -7.43 10.52 7.08
CA TRP A 390 -7.63 10.72 5.64
C TRP A 390 -6.85 11.97 5.17
N TYR A 391 -6.50 11.99 3.89
CA TYR A 391 -5.92 13.13 3.19
C TYR A 391 -6.59 13.23 1.82
N VAL A 392 -6.95 14.46 1.45
CA VAL A 392 -7.31 14.84 0.08
C VAL A 392 -6.09 15.49 -0.55
N ASP A 393 -5.87 15.22 -1.83
CA ASP A 393 -4.76 15.68 -2.66
C ASP A 393 -3.34 15.30 -2.19
N GLY A 394 -2.37 15.68 -3.02
CA GLY A 394 -0.96 15.37 -2.82
C GLY A 394 -0.27 16.19 -1.73
N SER A 395 -0.69 17.45 -1.49
CA SER A 395 -0.02 18.38 -0.56
C SER A 395 0.17 17.78 0.83
N ASP A 396 -0.93 17.61 1.55
CA ASP A 396 -0.88 17.28 2.98
C ASP A 396 -0.50 15.80 3.18
N ALA A 397 -0.83 14.95 2.21
CA ALA A 397 -0.40 13.56 2.16
C ALA A 397 1.14 13.44 2.02
N TYR A 398 1.77 14.20 1.12
CA TYR A 398 3.23 14.19 0.95
C TYR A 398 3.94 14.84 2.13
N ALA A 399 3.38 15.90 2.71
CA ALA A 399 3.90 16.51 3.94
C ALA A 399 3.93 15.50 5.11
N ALA A 400 2.81 14.81 5.37
CA ALA A 400 2.74 13.78 6.40
C ALA A 400 3.67 12.58 6.12
N ILE A 401 3.86 12.20 4.84
CA ILE A 401 4.84 11.17 4.45
C ILE A 401 6.27 11.64 4.73
N TYR A 402 6.60 12.91 4.47
CA TYR A 402 7.92 13.48 4.75
C TYR A 402 8.21 13.51 6.26
N GLU A 403 7.27 14.00 7.08
CA GLU A 403 7.38 13.98 8.54
C GLU A 403 7.59 12.56 9.07
N ALA A 404 6.82 11.58 8.57
CA ALA A 404 6.99 10.19 8.92
C ALA A 404 8.39 9.67 8.56
N ILE A 405 8.90 9.98 7.36
CA ILE A 405 10.27 9.63 6.95
C ILE A 405 11.31 10.26 7.90
N GLN A 406 11.16 11.55 8.26
CA GLN A 406 12.06 12.20 9.22
C GLN A 406 12.00 11.53 10.61
N SER A 407 10.84 11.04 11.04
CA SER A 407 10.65 10.34 12.33
C SER A 407 11.27 8.93 12.39
N ALA A 408 11.64 8.33 11.25
CA ALA A 408 12.04 6.92 11.17
C ALA A 408 13.30 6.60 12.01
N THR A 409 13.29 5.46 12.70
CA THR A 409 14.41 5.00 13.56
C THR A 409 14.99 3.65 13.14
N LYS A 410 14.23 2.82 12.41
CA LYS A 410 14.54 1.39 12.22
C LYS A 410 14.37 0.93 10.77
N GLU A 411 13.16 1.04 10.21
CA GLU A 411 12.80 0.46 8.92
C GLU A 411 11.86 1.38 8.13
N ILE A 412 12.20 1.71 6.87
CA ILE A 412 11.31 2.38 5.91
C ILE A 412 11.00 1.39 4.79
N PHE A 413 9.72 1.12 4.54
CA PHE A 413 9.23 0.31 3.42
C PHE A 413 8.49 1.21 2.43
N ILE A 414 8.84 1.15 1.14
CA ILE A 414 8.14 1.86 0.07
C ILE A 414 7.74 0.85 -1.01
N ALA A 415 6.46 0.76 -1.33
CA ALA A 415 5.98 0.09 -2.54
C ALA A 415 5.19 1.08 -3.41
N GLY A 416 5.29 0.92 -4.73
CA GLY A 416 4.61 1.78 -5.68
C GLY A 416 4.61 1.19 -7.08
N TRP A 417 3.65 1.61 -7.88
CA TRP A 417 3.61 1.39 -9.32
C TRP A 417 4.69 2.24 -10.00
N TRP A 418 4.87 3.47 -9.53
CA TRP A 418 5.94 4.36 -9.95
C TRP A 418 6.57 5.07 -8.75
N VAL A 419 7.91 5.12 -8.72
CA VAL A 419 8.67 5.82 -7.68
C VAL A 419 9.73 6.67 -8.37
N CYS A 420 9.60 7.99 -8.27
CA CYS A 420 10.57 8.96 -8.81
C CYS A 420 11.46 9.44 -7.66
N PRO A 421 12.78 9.17 -7.67
CA PRO A 421 13.63 9.50 -6.51
C PRO A 421 13.77 11.00 -6.26
N THR A 422 13.54 11.84 -7.26
CA THR A 422 13.88 13.28 -7.25
C THR A 422 12.68 14.19 -7.05
N ILE A 423 11.49 13.68 -6.71
CA ILE A 423 10.36 14.54 -6.34
C ILE A 423 10.60 15.21 -4.98
N HIS A 424 10.09 16.42 -4.80
CA HIS A 424 10.02 17.10 -3.51
C HIS A 424 8.69 16.79 -2.82
N LEU A 425 8.74 16.45 -1.54
CA LEU A 425 7.55 16.14 -0.74
C LEU A 425 6.90 17.39 -0.14
N LEU A 426 7.65 18.49 0.02
CA LEU A 426 7.15 19.82 0.40
C LEU A 426 7.38 20.80 -0.76
N ARG A 427 6.47 21.78 -0.92
CA ARG A 427 6.51 22.78 -2.00
C ARG A 427 6.32 24.22 -1.46
N PRO A 428 6.83 25.25 -2.15
CA PRO A 428 7.65 25.20 -3.36
C PRO A 428 9.03 24.59 -3.10
N ALA A 429 9.57 23.87 -4.09
CA ALA A 429 10.75 23.03 -3.91
C ALA A 429 12.02 23.81 -3.50
N GLU A 430 12.11 25.08 -3.89
CA GLU A 430 13.19 26.02 -3.54
C GLU A 430 13.31 26.27 -2.03
N HIS A 431 12.19 26.29 -1.30
CA HIS A 431 12.17 26.50 0.15
C HIS A 431 12.47 25.23 0.96
N TYR A 432 12.29 24.05 0.36
CA TYR A 432 12.40 22.75 1.03
C TYR A 432 13.28 21.77 0.23
N PRO A 433 14.55 22.09 -0.04
CA PRO A 433 15.45 21.25 -0.85
C PRO A 433 15.73 19.88 -0.21
N GLU A 434 15.67 19.79 1.12
CA GLU A 434 15.86 18.57 1.90
C GLU A 434 14.62 17.66 1.95
N SER A 435 13.46 18.15 1.48
CA SER A 435 12.24 17.35 1.30
C SER A 435 12.27 16.45 0.05
N ARG A 436 13.34 16.51 -0.75
CA ARG A 436 13.51 15.66 -1.93
C ARG A 436 13.69 14.19 -1.51
N LEU A 437 12.94 13.28 -2.13
CA LEU A 437 12.77 11.90 -1.64
C LEU A 437 14.11 11.13 -1.53
N ASP A 438 15.02 11.29 -2.49
CA ASP A 438 16.36 10.69 -2.46
C ASP A 438 17.23 11.25 -1.34
N VAL A 439 17.22 12.58 -1.13
CA VAL A 439 17.95 13.27 -0.04
C VAL A 439 17.43 12.83 1.33
N ALA A 440 16.11 12.85 1.51
CA ALA A 440 15.46 12.41 2.76
C ALA A 440 15.77 10.94 3.07
N LEU A 441 15.66 10.04 2.09
CA LEU A 441 15.99 8.63 2.28
C LEU A 441 17.48 8.37 2.48
N GLN A 442 18.38 9.14 1.85
CA GLN A 442 19.81 9.05 2.09
C GLN A 442 20.16 9.43 3.53
N LYS A 443 19.69 10.60 4.00
CA LYS A 443 19.89 11.07 5.38
C LYS A 443 19.48 10.01 6.41
N LYS A 444 18.26 9.50 6.31
CA LYS A 444 17.77 8.45 7.24
C LYS A 444 18.56 7.14 7.10
N ALA A 445 18.99 6.78 5.89
CA ALA A 445 19.83 5.61 5.68
C ALA A 445 21.23 5.77 6.31
N GLU A 446 21.80 6.97 6.32
CA GLU A 446 23.07 7.32 6.98
C GLU A 446 22.96 7.30 8.51
N GLU A 447 21.83 7.79 9.06
CA GLU A 447 21.45 7.65 10.48
C GLU A 447 21.26 6.17 10.91
N GLY A 448 21.23 5.22 9.98
CA GLY A 448 21.24 3.77 10.23
C GLY A 448 19.99 3.02 9.79
N VAL A 449 18.91 3.75 9.47
CA VAL A 449 17.60 3.19 9.08
C VAL A 449 17.73 2.31 7.84
N GLN A 450 17.07 1.15 7.84
CA GLN A 450 17.04 0.26 6.67
C GLN A 450 15.88 0.64 5.74
N VAL A 451 16.19 1.01 4.49
CA VAL A 451 15.21 1.43 3.49
C VAL A 451 15.00 0.31 2.47
N TYR A 452 13.76 -0.13 2.27
CA TYR A 452 13.40 -1.20 1.33
C TYR A 452 12.39 -0.69 0.31
N VAL A 453 12.75 -0.71 -0.97
CA VAL A 453 11.89 -0.18 -2.06
C VAL A 453 11.49 -1.31 -3.01
N LEU A 454 10.18 -1.52 -3.15
CA LEU A 454 9.52 -2.56 -3.94
C LEU A 454 8.65 -1.92 -5.04
N MET A 455 9.29 -1.57 -6.15
CA MET A 455 8.66 -0.95 -7.31
C MET A 455 8.14 -2.00 -8.30
N TYR A 456 7.13 -1.63 -9.10
CA TYR A 456 6.79 -2.36 -10.31
C TYR A 456 7.97 -2.39 -11.30
N LYS A 457 7.91 -3.33 -12.25
CA LYS A 457 8.85 -3.48 -13.36
C LYS A 457 8.06 -3.46 -14.66
N GLU A 458 8.07 -2.28 -15.26
CA GLU A 458 7.45 -1.96 -16.54
C GLU A 458 7.84 -2.91 -17.68
N VAL A 459 6.94 -3.04 -18.65
CA VAL A 459 7.29 -3.40 -20.03
C VAL A 459 7.68 -2.09 -20.72
N SER A 460 8.98 -1.82 -20.86
CA SER A 460 9.52 -0.53 -21.32
C SER A 460 9.27 -0.19 -22.81
N VAL A 461 8.42 -0.97 -23.50
CA VAL A 461 7.91 -0.69 -24.84
C VAL A 461 6.48 -0.12 -24.79
N ALA A 462 5.78 -0.30 -23.65
CA ALA A 462 4.39 0.10 -23.44
C ALA A 462 4.19 1.09 -22.28
N LEU A 463 5.24 1.35 -21.48
CA LEU A 463 5.20 2.24 -20.32
C LEU A 463 6.55 2.97 -20.15
N THR A 464 6.47 4.26 -19.88
CA THR A 464 7.56 5.25 -19.87
C THR A 464 8.28 5.41 -18.53
N LEU A 465 7.74 4.81 -17.46
CA LEU A 465 8.11 4.97 -16.05
C LEU A 465 9.61 4.86 -15.70
N ASN A 466 10.41 4.18 -16.53
CA ASN A 466 11.85 3.98 -16.35
C ASN A 466 12.27 3.61 -14.91
N SER A 467 11.59 2.65 -14.26
CA SER A 467 11.96 2.29 -12.87
C SER A 467 13.36 1.67 -12.77
N MET A 468 14.00 1.34 -13.91
CA MET A 468 15.44 1.07 -13.98
C MET A 468 16.29 2.27 -13.52
N PHE A 469 15.99 3.49 -14.00
CA PHE A 469 16.62 4.72 -13.54
C PHE A 469 16.37 4.94 -12.05
N SER A 470 15.11 4.87 -11.60
CA SER A 470 14.77 5.02 -10.17
C SER A 470 15.56 4.07 -9.29
N LYS A 471 15.70 2.81 -9.71
CA LYS A 471 16.56 1.84 -9.03
C LYS A 471 18.04 2.20 -9.08
N GLN A 472 18.57 2.69 -10.19
CA GLN A 472 19.98 3.06 -10.30
C GLN A 472 20.34 4.25 -9.39
N VAL A 473 19.44 5.21 -9.19
CA VAL A 473 19.62 6.31 -8.23
C VAL A 473 19.53 5.76 -6.80
N LEU A 474 18.38 5.19 -6.41
CA LEU A 474 18.13 4.73 -5.03
C LEU A 474 19.15 3.67 -4.56
N SER A 475 19.63 2.79 -5.44
CA SER A 475 20.65 1.77 -5.09
C SER A 475 22.08 2.31 -4.93
N LYS A 476 22.31 3.61 -5.18
CA LYS A 476 23.61 4.28 -4.98
C LYS A 476 23.67 5.10 -3.69
N LEU A 477 22.53 5.56 -3.16
CA LEU A 477 22.45 6.49 -2.02
C LEU A 477 23.23 5.99 -0.79
N HIS A 478 22.88 4.82 -0.26
CA HIS A 478 23.61 4.22 0.86
C HIS A 478 23.47 2.69 0.90
N LYS A 479 24.38 2.01 1.61
CA LYS A 479 24.39 0.53 1.78
C LYS A 479 23.12 -0.03 2.44
N ASN A 480 22.38 0.81 3.16
CA ASN A 480 21.13 0.49 3.84
C ASN A 480 19.89 0.63 2.92
N VAL A 481 20.05 1.04 1.65
CA VAL A 481 18.95 1.21 0.68
C VAL A 481 18.87 0.01 -0.28
N HIS A 482 17.80 -0.77 -0.16
CA HIS A 482 17.62 -2.06 -0.84
C HIS A 482 16.47 -1.99 -1.85
N VAL A 483 16.79 -2.00 -3.16
CA VAL A 483 15.79 -1.75 -4.22
C VAL A 483 15.51 -2.98 -5.09
N LEU A 484 14.23 -3.29 -5.34
CA LEU A 484 13.76 -4.45 -6.08
C LEU A 484 12.59 -4.06 -7.03
N ARG A 485 12.66 -4.49 -8.31
CA ARG A 485 11.65 -4.19 -9.36
C ARG A 485 10.98 -5.46 -9.87
N ASP A 486 9.72 -5.74 -9.53
CA ASP A 486 8.99 -7.02 -9.79
C ASP A 486 7.80 -6.80 -10.75
N PRO A 487 7.33 -7.79 -11.55
CA PRO A 487 7.70 -9.21 -11.60
C PRO A 487 9.06 -9.50 -12.25
N ASP A 488 9.65 -10.69 -12.02
CA ASP A 488 10.90 -11.09 -12.68
C ASP A 488 10.89 -12.36 -13.58
N PHE A 489 9.75 -13.07 -13.78
CA PHE A 489 9.69 -14.39 -14.46
C PHE A 489 8.72 -14.50 -15.66
N LEU A 490 8.84 -15.62 -16.41
CA LEU A 490 8.43 -15.79 -17.82
C LEU A 490 6.97 -15.44 -18.18
N MET A 491 6.02 -15.40 -17.23
CA MET A 491 4.68 -14.83 -17.49
C MET A 491 4.75 -13.35 -17.95
N LYS A 492 5.87 -12.68 -17.67
CA LYS A 492 6.36 -11.46 -18.34
C LYS A 492 6.17 -11.40 -19.85
N GLN A 493 6.25 -12.52 -20.58
CA GLN A 493 6.19 -12.48 -22.05
C GLN A 493 4.82 -12.04 -22.59
N LEU A 494 3.79 -11.94 -21.74
CA LEU A 494 2.49 -11.34 -22.09
C LEU A 494 2.25 -9.97 -21.44
N GLY A 495 3.07 -9.54 -20.47
CA GLY A 495 3.11 -8.15 -19.98
C GLY A 495 1.88 -7.57 -19.26
N LEU A 496 0.76 -8.30 -19.13
CA LEU A 496 -0.56 -7.72 -18.89
C LEU A 496 -0.75 -6.98 -17.54
N TRP A 497 -0.16 -7.48 -16.45
CA TRP A 497 -0.49 -7.08 -15.07
C TRP A 497 0.65 -6.33 -14.36
N SER A 498 0.28 -5.49 -13.39
CA SER A 498 1.19 -4.63 -12.63
C SER A 498 1.11 -4.81 -11.11
N HIS A 499 2.07 -4.21 -10.41
CA HIS A 499 1.98 -3.98 -8.98
C HIS A 499 1.51 -2.55 -8.78
N HIS A 500 0.28 -2.38 -8.31
CA HIS A 500 -0.43 -1.12 -8.33
C HIS A 500 -0.68 -0.55 -6.93
N GLU A 501 -0.39 -1.31 -5.86
CA GLU A 501 -0.41 -0.77 -4.50
C GLU A 501 0.62 0.37 -4.30
N LYS A 502 0.19 1.41 -3.59
CA LYS A 502 1.06 2.50 -3.12
C LYS A 502 1.13 2.43 -1.60
N ILE A 503 2.34 2.32 -1.06
CA ILE A 503 2.60 2.11 0.36
C ILE A 503 3.86 2.87 0.77
N VAL A 504 3.77 3.66 1.85
CA VAL A 504 4.93 4.03 2.68
C VAL A 504 4.69 3.49 4.08
N SER A 505 5.65 2.80 4.69
CA SER A 505 5.53 2.33 6.08
C SER A 505 6.83 2.60 6.85
N VAL A 506 6.70 3.23 8.01
CA VAL A 506 7.80 3.65 8.88
C VAL A 506 7.73 2.89 10.20
N ASP A 507 8.84 2.22 10.53
CA ASP A 507 9.08 1.41 11.74
C ASP A 507 7.99 0.38 12.03
N GLN A 508 7.21 -0.01 11.00
CA GLN A 508 5.98 -0.79 11.10
C GLN A 508 4.96 -0.19 12.09
N ARG A 509 5.06 1.11 12.41
CA ARG A 509 4.20 1.86 13.35
C ARG A 509 3.25 2.81 12.64
N VAL A 510 3.71 3.49 11.60
CA VAL A 510 2.92 4.40 10.76
C VAL A 510 2.96 3.87 9.33
N SER A 511 1.80 3.79 8.66
CA SER A 511 1.71 3.35 7.27
C SER A 511 0.73 4.20 6.48
N PHE A 512 1.04 4.48 5.22
CA PHE A 512 0.26 5.25 4.28
C PHE A 512 -0.23 4.32 3.16
N VAL A 513 -1.53 4.40 2.83
CA VAL A 513 -2.16 3.68 1.71
C VAL A 513 -3.20 4.57 1.01
N GLY A 514 -3.32 4.47 -0.31
CA GLY A 514 -4.23 5.31 -1.11
C GLY A 514 -3.94 5.23 -2.61
N GLY A 515 -4.37 6.24 -3.36
CA GLY A 515 -4.14 6.34 -4.80
C GLY A 515 -2.81 7.02 -5.19
N LEU A 516 -2.26 7.90 -4.36
CA LEU A 516 -0.99 8.59 -4.64
C LEU A 516 0.22 7.65 -4.67
N ASP A 517 0.90 7.56 -5.83
CA ASP A 517 2.29 7.07 -5.95
C ASP A 517 3.27 8.20 -5.60
N LEU A 518 4.50 7.86 -5.19
CA LEU A 518 5.59 8.83 -5.00
C LEU A 518 6.28 9.16 -6.34
N CYS A 519 5.58 9.89 -7.21
CA CYS A 519 6.02 10.14 -8.59
C CYS A 519 5.52 11.47 -9.17
N PHE A 520 5.92 11.80 -10.40
CA PHE A 520 5.63 13.09 -11.01
C PHE A 520 4.13 13.31 -11.28
N GLY A 521 3.66 14.55 -11.13
CA GLY A 521 2.30 14.99 -11.40
C GLY A 521 1.26 14.54 -10.36
N ARG A 522 1.69 14.11 -9.16
CA ARG A 522 0.82 13.63 -8.06
C ARG A 522 0.72 14.60 -6.88
N TRP A 523 1.60 15.59 -6.81
CA TRP A 523 1.46 16.68 -5.85
C TRP A 523 0.45 17.69 -6.41
N ASP A 524 -0.53 18.07 -5.59
CA ASP A 524 -1.54 19.09 -5.94
C ASP A 524 -2.17 19.68 -4.68
N THR A 525 -3.02 20.69 -4.85
CA THR A 525 -3.86 21.28 -3.80
C THR A 525 -5.32 21.39 -4.26
N HIS A 526 -6.24 21.58 -3.31
CA HIS A 526 -7.67 21.85 -3.57
C HIS A 526 -7.94 23.06 -4.50
N GLY A 527 -6.94 23.93 -4.72
CA GLY A 527 -6.99 25.01 -5.73
C GLY A 527 -6.89 24.50 -7.17
N HIS A 528 -6.36 23.29 -7.37
CA HIS A 528 -6.19 22.57 -8.64
C HIS A 528 -5.58 23.46 -9.73
N GLU A 529 -4.47 24.13 -9.42
CA GLU A 529 -3.91 25.20 -10.24
C GLU A 529 -3.46 24.70 -11.63
N LEU A 530 -4.02 25.27 -12.69
CA LEU A 530 -3.69 24.94 -14.09
C LEU A 530 -2.32 25.46 -14.54
N PHE A 531 -1.76 26.44 -13.84
CA PHE A 531 -0.53 27.16 -14.17
C PHE A 531 0.17 27.63 -12.91
N ASP A 532 1.48 27.87 -12.97
CA ASP A 532 2.19 28.59 -11.92
C ASP A 532 1.73 30.05 -11.80
N GLU A 533 1.70 30.57 -10.57
CA GLU A 533 1.43 31.98 -10.30
C GLU A 533 2.59 32.89 -10.74
N PRO A 534 2.34 33.93 -11.55
CA PRO A 534 3.38 34.86 -11.99
C PRO A 534 4.13 35.52 -10.83
N GLY A 535 5.46 35.35 -10.81
CA GLY A 535 6.34 35.97 -9.80
C GLY A 535 6.47 35.22 -8.47
N LYS A 536 5.83 34.07 -8.30
CA LYS A 536 6.08 33.15 -7.18
C LYS A 536 7.02 32.00 -7.59
N PRO A 537 7.75 31.37 -6.65
CA PRO A 537 8.45 30.12 -6.90
C PRO A 537 7.49 29.01 -7.34
N THR A 538 7.91 28.16 -8.28
CA THR A 538 7.06 27.08 -8.79
C THR A 538 6.83 25.96 -7.78
N ASN A 539 5.60 25.47 -7.72
CA ASN A 539 5.25 24.23 -7.04
C ASN A 539 5.57 22.97 -7.87
N PHE A 540 5.79 23.10 -9.18
CA PHE A 540 5.88 21.99 -10.14
C PHE A 540 7.20 22.06 -10.94
N VAL A 541 8.30 21.49 -10.41
CA VAL A 541 9.62 21.58 -11.06
C VAL A 541 9.74 20.57 -12.22
N GLY A 542 10.11 21.05 -13.40
CA GLY A 542 10.47 20.22 -14.56
C GLY A 542 9.39 19.21 -14.95
N LYS A 543 9.74 17.92 -14.92
CA LYS A 543 8.84 16.78 -15.22
C LYS A 543 7.56 16.79 -14.39
N ASP A 544 7.54 17.46 -13.24
CA ASP A 544 6.36 17.53 -12.37
C ASP A 544 5.27 18.47 -12.90
N TYR A 545 5.61 19.43 -13.76
CA TYR A 545 4.64 20.18 -14.55
C TYR A 545 4.24 19.32 -15.77
N SER A 546 3.10 18.66 -15.68
CA SER A 546 2.69 17.63 -16.64
C SER A 546 1.22 17.71 -17.04
N ASN A 547 0.93 17.37 -18.29
CA ASN A 547 -0.43 17.12 -18.78
C ASN A 547 -0.44 15.85 -19.67
N PRO A 548 -0.80 14.67 -19.12
CA PRO A 548 -0.89 13.41 -19.87
C PRO A 548 -1.93 13.38 -21.00
N ARG A 549 -2.88 14.33 -21.06
CA ARG A 549 -3.82 14.49 -22.20
C ARG A 549 -3.12 15.12 -23.41
N VAL A 550 -2.12 15.97 -23.16
CA VAL A 550 -1.26 16.59 -24.18
C VAL A 550 -0.06 15.70 -24.52
N LYS A 551 0.67 15.19 -23.51
CA LYS A 551 1.94 14.48 -23.70
C LYS A 551 2.26 13.57 -22.50
N ASP A 552 2.49 12.28 -22.77
CA ASP A 552 2.97 11.32 -21.75
C ASP A 552 4.46 11.57 -21.39
N PHE A 553 4.88 11.03 -20.25
CA PHE A 553 6.21 11.22 -19.68
C PHE A 553 7.33 10.73 -20.60
N VAL A 554 8.32 11.59 -20.86
CA VAL A 554 9.51 11.28 -21.66
C VAL A 554 10.78 11.74 -20.96
N GLU A 555 11.91 11.07 -21.24
CA GLU A 555 13.23 11.38 -20.67
C GLU A 555 13.17 11.58 -19.13
N VAL A 556 12.56 10.59 -18.45
CA VAL A 556 12.33 10.56 -16.98
C VAL A 556 13.62 10.63 -16.17
N ASP A 557 14.75 10.30 -16.79
CA ASP A 557 16.11 10.43 -16.24
C ASP A 557 16.65 11.87 -16.22
N ARG A 558 15.94 12.84 -16.81
CA ARG A 558 16.17 14.29 -16.66
C ARG A 558 15.00 14.93 -15.92
N PRO A 559 14.98 14.93 -14.58
CA PRO A 559 13.80 15.31 -13.80
C PRO A 559 13.47 16.80 -13.87
N ASP A 560 14.48 17.65 -14.02
CA ASP A 560 14.36 19.11 -13.91
C ASP A 560 14.00 19.80 -15.24
N GLU A 561 13.86 19.04 -16.33
CA GLU A 561 13.46 19.55 -17.65
C GLU A 561 11.94 19.44 -17.86
N ASP A 562 11.28 20.55 -18.19
CA ASP A 562 9.84 20.60 -18.51
C ASP A 562 9.49 19.75 -19.74
N MET A 563 8.26 19.25 -19.81
CA MET A 563 7.78 18.43 -20.95
C MET A 563 6.93 19.19 -21.96
N ILE A 564 6.27 20.26 -21.52
CA ILE A 564 5.29 21.07 -22.25
C ILE A 564 5.59 22.55 -21.94
N ASP A 565 5.15 23.48 -22.79
CA ASP A 565 5.37 24.90 -22.53
C ASP A 565 4.42 25.41 -21.44
N ARG A 566 4.98 25.70 -20.26
CA ARG A 566 4.29 26.19 -19.06
C ARG A 566 3.55 27.52 -19.27
N THR A 567 3.91 28.27 -20.32
CA THR A 567 3.29 29.56 -20.61
C THR A 567 1.98 29.39 -21.39
N GLU A 568 1.90 28.39 -22.28
CA GLU A 568 0.76 28.16 -23.17
C GLU A 568 -0.16 27.01 -22.72
N GLU A 569 0.44 25.89 -22.33
CA GLU A 569 -0.24 24.62 -22.03
C GLU A 569 -0.49 24.46 -20.53
N PRO A 570 -1.76 24.29 -20.09
CA PRO A 570 -2.06 24.05 -18.68
C PRO A 570 -1.57 22.66 -18.25
N ARG A 571 -1.08 22.55 -17.01
CA ARG A 571 -0.95 21.25 -16.35
C ARG A 571 -2.34 20.64 -16.13
N MET A 572 -2.40 19.31 -16.06
CA MET A 572 -3.60 18.59 -15.66
C MET A 572 -3.61 18.45 -14.13
N PRO A 573 -4.61 18.98 -13.41
CA PRO A 573 -4.73 18.76 -11.97
C PRO A 573 -4.98 17.29 -11.61
N TRP A 574 -4.64 16.92 -10.37
CA TRP A 574 -4.58 15.55 -9.88
C TRP A 574 -5.28 15.45 -8.53
N HIS A 575 -6.59 15.20 -8.58
CA HIS A 575 -7.37 14.93 -7.39
C HIS A 575 -7.23 13.47 -6.95
N ASP A 576 -6.84 13.22 -5.71
CA ASP A 576 -6.58 11.88 -5.19
C ASP A 576 -6.80 11.82 -3.68
N CYS A 577 -6.83 10.61 -3.11
CA CYS A 577 -7.04 10.39 -1.69
C CYS A 577 -6.03 9.41 -1.10
N HIS A 578 -5.64 9.67 0.15
CA HIS A 578 -4.70 8.84 0.90
C HIS A 578 -5.14 8.67 2.37
N CYS A 579 -4.60 7.67 3.04
CA CYS A 579 -4.88 7.38 4.45
C CYS A 579 -3.59 7.03 5.20
N ARG A 580 -3.24 7.85 6.21
CA ARG A 580 -2.25 7.49 7.25
C ARG A 580 -2.93 6.59 8.27
N LEU A 581 -2.24 5.54 8.68
CA LEU A 581 -2.65 4.58 9.69
C LEU A 581 -1.57 4.53 10.78
N GLU A 582 -1.96 4.55 12.05
CA GLU A 582 -1.03 4.38 13.18
C GLU A 582 -1.42 3.18 14.06
N GLY A 583 -0.40 2.45 14.50
CA GLY A 583 -0.53 1.38 15.47
C GLY A 583 -0.63 0.01 14.80
N GLN A 584 -1.61 -0.78 15.22
CA GLN A 584 -1.78 -2.14 14.72
C GLN A 584 -2.13 -2.24 13.22
N PRO A 585 -2.95 -1.34 12.62
CA PRO A 585 -3.25 -1.40 11.18
C PRO A 585 -2.00 -1.15 10.32
N ALA A 586 -1.08 -0.31 10.82
CA ALA A 586 0.21 -0.08 10.17
C ALA A 586 1.09 -1.34 10.10
N ARG A 587 1.09 -2.17 11.15
CA ARG A 587 1.76 -3.49 11.16
C ARG A 587 1.15 -4.46 10.16
N ASP A 588 -0.14 -4.35 9.88
CA ASP A 588 -0.84 -5.22 8.94
C ASP A 588 -0.47 -4.85 7.48
N VAL A 589 -0.37 -3.55 7.16
CA VAL A 589 0.22 -3.06 5.90
C VAL A 589 1.70 -3.47 5.78
N ALA A 590 2.49 -3.34 6.84
CA ALA A 590 3.87 -3.80 6.86
C ALA A 590 3.98 -5.32 6.62
N ARG A 591 3.07 -6.14 7.16
CA ARG A 591 3.02 -7.59 6.92
C ARG A 591 2.75 -7.92 5.45
N HIS A 592 1.88 -7.17 4.76
CA HIS A 592 1.69 -7.28 3.32
C HIS A 592 3.01 -7.02 2.57
N PHE A 593 3.69 -5.90 2.86
CA PHE A 593 4.97 -5.56 2.25
C PHE A 593 6.03 -6.67 2.49
N VAL A 594 6.16 -7.13 3.74
CA VAL A 594 7.07 -8.21 4.13
C VAL A 594 6.75 -9.51 3.38
N GLN A 595 5.48 -9.85 3.16
CA GLN A 595 5.11 -11.03 2.36
C GLN A 595 5.56 -10.89 0.90
N ARG A 596 5.24 -9.77 0.24
CA ARG A 596 5.62 -9.52 -1.16
C ARG A 596 7.13 -9.46 -1.34
N TRP A 597 7.85 -8.69 -0.52
CA TRP A 597 9.32 -8.64 -0.53
C TRP A 597 9.94 -10.03 -0.42
N ASN A 598 9.49 -10.83 0.54
CA ASN A 598 9.97 -12.20 0.76
C ASN A 598 9.69 -13.10 -0.46
N TYR A 599 8.52 -12.97 -1.09
CA TYR A 599 8.17 -13.66 -2.33
C TYR A 599 9.10 -13.26 -3.48
N SER A 600 9.24 -11.97 -3.77
CA SER A 600 10.05 -11.46 -4.87
C SER A 600 11.57 -11.69 -4.70
N VAL A 601 12.06 -11.76 -3.46
CA VAL A 601 13.42 -12.22 -3.13
C VAL A 601 13.57 -13.74 -3.32
N SER A 602 12.50 -14.52 -3.13
CA SER A 602 12.48 -15.98 -3.35
C SER A 602 12.41 -16.37 -4.83
N THR A 603 11.63 -15.65 -5.63
CA THR A 603 11.45 -15.95 -7.07
C THR A 603 12.73 -15.71 -7.86
N ARG A 604 13.54 -14.68 -7.56
CA ARG A 604 14.65 -14.18 -8.41
C ARG A 604 15.84 -15.11 -8.71
N LYS A 605 16.59 -14.74 -9.76
CA LYS A 605 17.95 -15.23 -10.05
C LYS A 605 18.92 -14.45 -9.16
N LYS A 606 19.76 -15.14 -8.38
CA LYS A 606 20.53 -14.53 -7.28
C LYS A 606 21.78 -13.78 -7.79
N SER A 607 21.63 -12.51 -8.14
CA SER A 607 22.75 -11.60 -8.50
C SER A 607 23.31 -10.82 -7.30
N ARG A 608 22.48 -10.43 -6.32
CA ARG A 608 22.89 -9.89 -5.01
C ARG A 608 22.32 -10.73 -3.85
N LYS A 609 22.96 -10.67 -2.68
CA LYS A 609 22.44 -11.26 -1.43
C LYS A 609 21.31 -10.40 -0.87
N LEU A 610 20.08 -10.57 -1.37
CA LEU A 610 18.89 -10.08 -0.65
C LEU A 610 18.44 -11.13 0.40
N HIS A 611 17.87 -10.61 1.48
CA HIS A 611 17.46 -11.32 2.69
C HIS A 611 15.93 -11.23 2.88
N HIS A 612 15.39 -12.01 3.82
CA HIS A 612 13.97 -11.93 4.15
C HIS A 612 13.74 -10.95 5.28
N LEU A 613 12.62 -10.24 5.22
CA LEU A 613 12.11 -9.42 6.30
C LEU A 613 11.26 -10.28 7.24
N VAL A 614 11.20 -9.87 8.51
CA VAL A 614 10.42 -10.51 9.59
C VAL A 614 9.44 -9.47 10.12
N PRO A 615 8.12 -9.74 10.17
CA PRO A 615 7.17 -8.80 10.76
C PRO A 615 7.43 -8.68 12.25
N MET A 616 7.21 -7.49 12.81
CA MET A 616 7.23 -7.29 14.25
C MET A 616 6.02 -7.97 14.93
N LYS A 617 6.06 -8.20 16.26
CA LYS A 617 4.88 -8.68 17.01
C LYS A 617 3.69 -7.70 16.90
N ASP A 618 2.47 -8.22 16.98
CA ASP A 618 1.28 -7.40 17.25
C ASP A 618 1.46 -6.65 18.59
N TYR A 619 0.86 -5.46 18.72
CA TYR A 619 0.84 -4.72 19.99
C TYR A 619 0.08 -5.53 21.06
N PRO A 620 0.47 -5.42 22.36
CA PRO A 620 -0.27 -6.08 23.43
C PRO A 620 -1.70 -5.55 23.49
N VAL A 621 -2.67 -6.46 23.57
CA VAL A 621 -4.08 -6.11 23.77
C VAL A 621 -4.26 -5.52 25.17
N THR A 622 -4.76 -4.29 25.24
CA THR A 622 -5.05 -3.62 26.51
C THR A 622 -6.33 -4.19 27.12
N VAL A 623 -6.21 -5.26 27.89
CA VAL A 623 -7.32 -5.84 28.65
C VAL A 623 -7.62 -4.93 29.84
N ILE A 624 -8.52 -3.96 29.65
CA ILE A 624 -9.09 -3.17 30.74
C ILE A 624 -9.88 -4.11 31.65
N SER A 625 -9.31 -4.41 32.81
CA SER A 625 -9.99 -5.22 33.84
C SER A 625 -11.23 -4.48 34.34
N LYS A 626 -12.43 -5.02 34.10
CA LYS A 626 -13.68 -4.54 34.74
C LYS A 626 -13.73 -4.77 36.27
N HIS A 627 -12.59 -5.07 36.92
CA HIS A 627 -12.47 -5.37 38.33
C HIS A 627 -11.31 -4.57 38.95
N GLY A 628 -11.64 -3.36 39.42
CA GLY A 628 -10.85 -2.50 40.32
C GLY A 628 -11.70 -2.09 41.53
N PRO A 629 -11.11 -1.79 42.71
CA PRO A 629 -11.86 -1.82 43.98
C PRO A 629 -12.64 -0.53 44.30
N ARG A 630 -13.93 -0.68 44.63
CA ARG A 630 -14.81 0.38 45.17
C ARG A 630 -14.21 1.10 46.40
N LYS A 631 -13.69 2.33 46.22
CA LYS A 631 -13.37 3.26 47.32
C LYS A 631 -13.57 4.74 46.94
N LEU A 632 -14.81 5.17 46.67
CA LEU A 632 -15.14 6.61 46.68
C LEU A 632 -16.07 7.00 47.85
N THR A 633 -15.45 7.68 48.81
CA THR A 633 -15.93 8.58 49.87
C THR A 633 -17.38 8.55 50.40
N GLN A 634 -17.50 8.62 51.73
CA GLN A 634 -18.74 8.85 52.48
C GLN A 634 -19.44 10.21 52.16
N ARG A 635 -18.82 11.10 51.37
CA ARG A 635 -19.42 12.39 50.98
C ARG A 635 -20.62 12.20 50.05
N LEU A 636 -20.54 11.28 49.09
CA LEU A 636 -21.62 11.05 48.11
C LEU A 636 -22.90 10.52 48.79
N GLN A 637 -22.76 9.61 49.77
CA GLN A 637 -23.91 9.12 50.56
C GLN A 637 -24.60 10.22 51.37
N LYS A 638 -23.85 11.19 51.91
CA LYS A 638 -24.43 12.36 52.61
C LYS A 638 -25.18 13.29 51.65
N ALA A 639 -24.62 13.55 50.47
CA ALA A 639 -25.28 14.36 49.43
C ALA A 639 -26.62 13.72 48.98
N VAL A 640 -26.63 12.42 48.68
CA VAL A 640 -27.86 11.69 48.29
C VAL A 640 -28.91 11.69 49.40
N HIS A 641 -28.51 11.62 50.68
CA HIS A 641 -29.46 11.76 51.80
C HIS A 641 -30.06 13.18 51.89
N ALA A 642 -29.25 14.24 51.72
CA ALA A 642 -29.73 15.61 51.74
C ALA A 642 -30.72 15.90 50.59
N VAL A 643 -30.42 15.43 49.37
CA VAL A 643 -31.33 15.59 48.21
C VAL A 643 -32.64 14.81 48.40
N ARG A 644 -32.60 13.61 49.01
CA ARG A 644 -33.83 12.87 49.34
C ARG A 644 -34.65 13.53 50.45
N ALA A 645 -34.03 14.19 51.42
CA ALA A 645 -34.73 14.97 52.44
C ALA A 645 -35.48 16.16 51.83
N MET A 646 -34.85 16.92 50.92
CA MET A 646 -35.49 18.09 50.31
C MET A 646 -36.61 17.75 49.31
N ARG A 647 -36.54 16.59 48.62
CA ARG A 647 -37.63 16.14 47.72
C ARG A 647 -38.89 15.65 48.46
N GLY A 648 -38.89 15.57 49.79
CA GLY A 648 -40.06 15.21 50.61
C GLY A 648 -41.10 16.32 50.79
N LEU A 649 -40.81 17.57 50.41
CA LEU A 649 -41.60 18.76 50.78
C LEU A 649 -42.23 19.50 49.58
N SER A 650 -42.65 18.80 48.52
CA SER A 650 -43.45 19.40 47.44
C SER A 650 -44.30 18.38 46.65
N ARG A 651 -45.41 17.92 47.23
CA ARG A 651 -46.59 17.41 46.48
C ARG A 651 -47.82 17.27 47.39
N GLY A 652 -48.45 18.40 47.71
CA GLY A 652 -49.78 18.46 48.32
C GLY A 652 -50.81 19.06 47.36
N ARG A 653 -52.02 18.48 47.31
CA ARG A 653 -53.18 18.88 46.49
C ARG A 653 -52.99 18.85 44.96
N ALA A 654 -53.62 17.86 44.30
CA ALA A 654 -54.92 18.06 43.66
C ALA A 654 -55.59 16.71 43.32
N ASN A 655 -56.91 16.63 43.48
CA ASN A 655 -57.76 15.59 42.86
C ASN A 655 -58.18 16.10 41.45
N THR A 656 -58.82 15.38 40.53
CA THR A 656 -59.88 14.33 40.61
C THR A 656 -59.95 13.50 39.31
N GLU A 657 -60.23 12.18 39.43
CA GLU A 657 -61.18 11.37 38.60
C GLU A 657 -61.07 11.36 37.04
N ASN A 658 -61.56 10.40 36.22
CA ASN A 658 -62.17 9.04 36.29
C ASN A 658 -62.13 8.49 34.81
N ARG A 659 -62.33 7.22 34.39
CA ARG A 659 -62.48 5.87 35.00
C ARG A 659 -62.35 4.82 33.85
N GLY A 660 -62.02 3.55 34.12
CA GLY A 660 -62.31 2.42 33.20
C GLY A 660 -61.12 1.68 32.58
N PHE A 661 -61.21 0.36 32.35
CA PHE A 661 -61.04 -0.76 33.31
C PHE A 661 -61.14 -2.10 32.54
N ASN A 662 -60.47 -3.15 33.02
CA ASN A 662 -60.40 -4.57 32.56
C ASN A 662 -61.60 -5.12 31.74
N SER A 663 -61.45 -6.09 30.83
CA SER A 663 -60.66 -7.33 31.00
C SER A 663 -60.47 -8.16 29.71
N ASP A 664 -59.39 -8.94 29.61
CA ASP A 664 -59.52 -10.42 29.57
C ASP A 664 -58.19 -11.17 29.83
N ARG A 665 -58.22 -12.30 30.55
CA ARG A 665 -57.00 -13.05 30.95
C ARG A 665 -57.26 -14.54 31.18
N ARG A 666 -57.67 -15.29 30.13
CA ARG A 666 -58.14 -16.68 30.31
C ARG A 666 -57.67 -17.77 29.30
N MET A 667 -56.59 -17.56 28.53
CA MET A 667 -55.94 -18.64 27.76
C MET A 667 -54.39 -18.64 27.83
N ALA A 668 -53.83 -18.58 29.05
CA ALA A 668 -52.37 -18.67 29.27
C ALA A 668 -51.99 -19.39 30.59
N ARG A 669 -52.77 -20.40 31.01
CA ARG A 669 -52.50 -21.22 32.20
C ARG A 669 -52.78 -22.71 31.95
N MET A 670 -51.94 -23.36 31.14
CA MET A 670 -51.89 -24.83 31.10
C MET A 670 -50.53 -25.44 30.69
N LEU A 671 -49.44 -24.66 30.68
CA LEU A 671 -48.08 -25.14 30.41
C LEU A 671 -47.07 -24.49 31.39
N SER A 672 -47.13 -24.88 32.66
CA SER A 672 -46.19 -24.39 33.68
C SER A 672 -46.11 -25.35 34.89
N SER A 673 -45.42 -26.48 34.73
CA SER A 673 -45.13 -27.39 35.84
C SER A 673 -43.92 -28.31 35.59
N GLN A 674 -42.71 -27.73 35.61
CA GLN A 674 -41.56 -28.24 36.39
C GLN A 674 -40.33 -27.33 36.21
N ASN A 675 -39.82 -26.86 37.35
CA ASN A 675 -38.49 -26.36 37.73
C ASN A 675 -37.65 -25.63 36.64
N GLU A 676 -37.37 -24.33 36.79
CA GLU A 676 -36.41 -23.72 37.74
C GLU A 676 -34.94 -24.13 37.47
N SER A 677 -33.97 -23.22 37.37
CA SER A 677 -33.94 -21.77 37.70
C SER A 677 -32.88 -21.00 36.88
N GLY A 678 -32.94 -19.66 36.88
CA GLY A 678 -31.90 -18.78 36.32
C GLY A 678 -32.31 -17.96 35.09
N GLN A 679 -33.32 -17.10 35.21
CA GLN A 679 -33.78 -16.26 34.10
C GLN A 679 -33.05 -14.90 34.04
N MET A 680 -32.77 -14.42 32.82
CA MET A 680 -32.12 -13.14 32.53
C MET A 680 -32.95 -11.93 33.00
N PRO A 681 -32.34 -10.88 33.58
CA PRO A 681 -32.94 -9.55 33.65
C PRO A 681 -32.78 -8.81 32.32
N ILE A 682 -33.85 -8.12 31.94
CA ILE A 682 -33.93 -7.16 30.82
C ILE A 682 -32.89 -6.05 31.02
N LEU A 683 -32.20 -5.66 29.93
CA LEU A 683 -31.42 -4.42 29.90
C LEU A 683 -32.33 -3.25 29.50
N GLN A 684 -32.22 -2.14 30.25
CA GLN A 684 -32.63 -0.80 29.83
C GLN A 684 -31.41 0.11 29.97
N ASP A 685 -31.36 1.17 29.17
CA ASP A 685 -30.25 2.11 29.14
C ASP A 685 -30.18 2.97 30.41
N GLU A 686 -28.98 3.12 30.97
CA GLU A 686 -28.48 4.39 31.50
C GLU A 686 -26.99 4.51 31.11
N ASN A 687 -26.56 5.69 30.64
CA ASN A 687 -25.18 5.93 30.21
C ASN A 687 -24.27 6.13 31.45
N GLU A 688 -23.14 5.41 31.50
CA GLU A 688 -22.01 5.75 32.37
C GLU A 688 -20.72 5.79 31.53
N ASP A 689 -20.20 7.00 31.29
CA ASP A 689 -18.89 7.20 30.67
C ASP A 689 -17.77 6.66 31.56
N VAL A 690 -16.85 5.90 30.97
CA VAL A 690 -15.69 5.35 31.69
C VAL A 690 -14.57 6.37 31.67
N MET A 691 -14.45 7.14 32.76
CA MET A 691 -13.22 7.88 33.06
C MET A 691 -12.01 6.94 33.05
N LEU A 692 -10.95 7.35 32.36
CA LEU A 692 -9.59 6.89 32.63
C LEU A 692 -9.10 7.60 33.90
N ASP A 693 -8.21 6.95 34.67
CA ASP A 693 -7.69 7.48 35.94
C ASP A 693 -6.91 8.80 35.71
N LEU A 694 -7.60 9.93 35.87
CA LEU A 694 -6.99 11.25 36.06
C LEU A 694 -6.42 11.36 37.49
N PRO A 695 -5.32 12.08 37.71
CA PRO A 695 -4.87 12.39 39.07
C PRO A 695 -5.88 13.33 39.75
N ASP A 696 -6.38 12.94 40.94
CA ASP A 696 -7.21 13.80 41.79
C ASP A 696 -6.39 15.02 42.28
N GLY A 697 -6.43 16.14 41.54
CA GLY A 697 -5.75 17.39 41.93
C GLY A 697 -6.03 18.59 41.02
N ASP A 698 -6.78 19.56 41.57
CA ASP A 698 -6.69 21.02 41.40
C ASP A 698 -6.26 21.63 40.03
N GLU A 699 -7.24 22.14 39.28
CA GLU A 699 -7.17 23.18 38.21
C GLU A 699 -6.22 22.99 36.99
N GLU A 700 -5.27 22.04 36.97
CA GLU A 700 -4.46 21.70 35.79
C GLU A 700 -5.23 20.86 34.73
N SER A 701 -6.49 20.51 34.99
CA SER A 701 -7.28 19.56 34.18
C SER A 701 -7.49 19.99 32.73
N ASP A 702 -7.72 21.28 32.49
CA ASP A 702 -8.24 21.75 31.21
C ASP A 702 -7.11 21.92 30.18
N GLU A 703 -5.92 22.36 30.62
CA GLU A 703 -4.70 22.31 29.80
C GLU A 703 -4.28 20.87 29.52
N ALA A 704 -4.36 19.96 30.51
CA ALA A 704 -4.06 18.55 30.30
C ALA A 704 -5.04 17.88 29.31
N PHE A 705 -6.33 18.24 29.38
CA PHE A 705 -7.37 17.74 28.48
C PHE A 705 -7.22 18.28 27.05
N GLU A 706 -7.06 19.59 26.87
CA GLU A 706 -6.84 20.17 25.53
C GLU A 706 -5.51 19.72 24.92
N LYS A 707 -4.45 19.56 25.74
CA LYS A 707 -3.20 18.93 25.28
C LYS A 707 -3.41 17.49 24.85
N HIS A 708 -4.15 16.68 25.61
CA HIS A 708 -4.46 15.30 25.20
C HIS A 708 -5.28 15.25 23.91
N LYS A 709 -6.25 16.15 23.75
CA LYS A 709 -7.06 16.33 22.53
C LYS A 709 -6.20 16.74 21.33
N GLN A 710 -5.21 17.61 21.52
CA GLN A 710 -4.20 17.95 20.50
C GLN A 710 -3.28 16.75 20.17
N GLU A 711 -2.82 15.99 21.17
CA GLU A 711 -2.01 14.77 20.98
C GLU A 711 -2.79 13.64 20.27
N VAL A 712 -4.12 13.58 20.44
CA VAL A 712 -5.00 12.68 19.68
C VAL A 712 -5.21 13.20 18.27
N ALA A 713 -5.52 14.50 18.09
CA ALA A 713 -5.70 15.11 16.76
C ALA A 713 -4.47 14.93 15.86
N ALA A 714 -3.25 15.11 16.39
CA ALA A 714 -1.99 14.85 15.68
C ALA A 714 -1.78 13.38 15.24
N ARG A 715 -2.63 12.46 15.69
CA ARG A 715 -2.60 11.02 15.38
C ARG A 715 -3.79 10.56 14.53
N GLY A 716 -4.74 11.44 14.26
CA GLY A 716 -5.96 11.14 13.52
C GLY A 716 -7.04 10.48 14.37
N TYR A 717 -8.15 10.15 13.71
CA TYR A 717 -9.35 9.59 14.32
C TYR A 717 -9.10 8.18 14.87
N ARG A 718 -9.70 7.87 16.02
CA ARG A 718 -9.71 6.54 16.60
C ARG A 718 -10.81 5.70 15.94
N VAL A 719 -10.43 4.63 15.23
CA VAL A 719 -11.34 3.92 14.31
C VAL A 719 -11.15 2.40 14.33
N ASN A 720 -12.22 1.66 13.98
CA ASN A 720 -12.09 0.26 13.59
C ASN A 720 -11.50 0.21 12.18
N THR A 721 -10.58 -0.72 11.92
CA THR A 721 -9.98 -0.86 10.59
C THR A 721 -9.77 -2.32 10.18
N GLN A 722 -9.69 -2.56 8.88
CA GLN A 722 -9.22 -3.82 8.32
C GLN A 722 -8.47 -3.55 7.01
N ILE A 723 -7.25 -4.07 6.87
CA ILE A 723 -6.53 -4.01 5.60
C ILE A 723 -7.15 -5.03 4.63
N LEU A 724 -7.30 -4.63 3.38
CA LEU A 724 -7.84 -5.42 2.27
C LEU A 724 -6.83 -5.41 1.11
N ARG A 725 -6.89 -6.42 0.24
CA ARG A 725 -6.00 -6.48 -0.94
C ARG A 725 -6.56 -7.29 -2.09
N SER A 726 -5.95 -7.07 -3.26
CA SER A 726 -5.97 -7.99 -4.40
C SER A 726 -4.59 -8.60 -4.54
N LEU A 727 -4.49 -9.93 -4.49
CA LEU A 727 -3.19 -10.63 -4.53
C LEU A 727 -3.34 -12.10 -4.96
N SER A 728 -2.38 -12.63 -5.72
CA SER A 728 -2.43 -14.01 -6.22
C SER A 728 -1.07 -14.69 -6.35
N LEU A 729 -1.02 -15.83 -7.06
CA LEU A 729 0.16 -16.68 -7.18
C LEU A 729 1.33 -15.98 -7.90
N TRP A 730 1.04 -15.05 -8.82
CA TRP A 730 2.08 -14.33 -9.54
C TRP A 730 2.64 -13.15 -8.75
N SER A 731 1.81 -12.48 -7.95
CA SER A 731 2.13 -11.19 -7.32
C SER A 731 2.58 -11.28 -5.85
N GLY A 732 2.10 -12.29 -5.12
CA GLY A 732 2.53 -12.57 -3.75
C GLY A 732 2.72 -14.06 -3.42
N GLY A 733 2.45 -14.95 -4.38
CA GLY A 733 2.57 -16.38 -4.18
C GLY A 733 1.49 -16.95 -3.27
N VAL A 734 0.25 -16.49 -3.41
CA VAL A 734 -0.92 -16.98 -2.63
C VAL A 734 -2.01 -17.52 -3.56
N ALA A 735 -2.99 -18.24 -3.01
CA ALA A 735 -4.27 -18.40 -3.71
C ALA A 735 -4.95 -17.02 -3.86
N THR A 736 -5.73 -16.82 -4.92
CA THR A 736 -6.33 -15.53 -5.26
C THR A 736 -7.16 -14.95 -4.11
N GLU A 737 -6.71 -13.83 -3.57
CA GLU A 737 -7.41 -13.00 -2.59
C GLU A 737 -8.00 -11.78 -3.32
N ARG A 738 -9.28 -11.50 -3.06
CA ARG A 738 -10.05 -10.39 -3.63
C ARG A 738 -10.86 -9.66 -2.54
N SER A 739 -10.22 -9.46 -1.38
CA SER A 739 -10.89 -8.97 -0.17
C SER A 739 -11.42 -7.55 -0.32
N ILE A 740 -10.84 -6.74 -1.23
CA ILE A 740 -11.38 -5.43 -1.63
C ILE A 740 -12.77 -5.58 -2.30
N GLN A 741 -12.88 -6.37 -3.37
CA GLN A 741 -14.16 -6.54 -4.09
C GLN A 741 -15.25 -7.10 -3.17
N ASN A 742 -14.91 -8.05 -2.29
CA ASN A 742 -15.83 -8.63 -1.33
C ASN A 742 -16.38 -7.56 -0.35
N ALA A 743 -15.51 -6.69 0.17
CA ALA A 743 -15.92 -5.60 1.06
C ALA A 743 -16.80 -4.55 0.34
N TYR A 744 -16.43 -4.15 -0.88
CA TYR A 744 -17.24 -3.25 -1.71
C TYR A 744 -18.68 -3.78 -1.90
N ILE A 745 -18.82 -5.02 -2.36
CA ILE A 745 -20.13 -5.66 -2.59
C ILE A 745 -20.94 -5.74 -1.29
N ARG A 746 -20.31 -6.19 -0.18
CA ARG A 746 -20.97 -6.29 1.14
C ARG A 746 -21.48 -4.94 1.63
N LEU A 747 -20.67 -3.89 1.52
CA LEU A 747 -21.01 -2.56 2.03
C LEU A 747 -22.10 -1.89 1.19
N ILE A 748 -22.02 -1.96 -0.14
CA ILE A 748 -23.09 -1.48 -1.04
C ILE A 748 -24.42 -2.19 -0.74
N GLY A 749 -24.40 -3.52 -0.56
CA GLY A 749 -25.60 -4.28 -0.21
C GLY A 749 -26.18 -3.95 1.18
N SER A 750 -25.35 -3.51 2.13
CA SER A 750 -25.79 -3.15 3.49
C SER A 750 -26.11 -1.66 3.70
N ALA A 751 -25.75 -0.80 2.75
CA ALA A 751 -25.97 0.64 2.82
C ALA A 751 -27.44 1.01 3.11
N GLN A 752 -27.65 2.06 3.90
CA GLN A 752 -28.95 2.51 4.38
C GLN A 752 -29.43 3.75 3.64
N HIS A 753 -28.61 4.79 3.58
CA HIS A 753 -28.95 6.15 3.14
C HIS A 753 -28.20 6.58 1.87
N PHE A 754 -26.89 6.31 1.76
CA PHE A 754 -26.18 6.56 0.51
C PHE A 754 -24.87 5.80 0.35
N VAL A 755 -24.43 5.70 -0.90
CA VAL A 755 -23.08 5.30 -1.29
C VAL A 755 -22.46 6.43 -2.12
N TYR A 756 -21.32 6.94 -1.66
CA TYR A 756 -20.49 7.90 -2.39
C TYR A 756 -19.22 7.19 -2.87
N ILE A 757 -18.87 7.35 -4.14
CA ILE A 757 -17.71 6.71 -4.79
C ILE A 757 -16.91 7.76 -5.53
N GLU A 758 -15.60 7.74 -5.35
CA GLU A 758 -14.66 8.35 -6.30
C GLU A 758 -13.84 7.26 -6.95
N ASN A 759 -13.74 7.26 -8.28
CA ASN A 759 -12.89 6.30 -8.96
C ASN A 759 -12.35 6.75 -10.32
N GLN A 760 -11.05 6.56 -10.50
CA GLN A 760 -10.35 6.71 -11.78
C GLN A 760 -11.00 5.91 -12.94
N PHE A 761 -11.60 4.76 -12.65
CA PHE A 761 -12.31 3.95 -13.64
C PHE A 761 -13.61 3.37 -13.08
N PHE A 762 -14.66 3.33 -13.90
CA PHE A 762 -15.92 2.67 -13.57
C PHE A 762 -16.28 1.60 -14.62
N VAL A 763 -15.76 0.39 -14.44
CA VAL A 763 -15.93 -0.77 -15.34
C VAL A 763 -16.34 -2.02 -14.54
N SER A 764 -17.62 -2.31 -14.51
CA SER A 764 -18.21 -3.46 -13.81
C SER A 764 -19.32 -4.12 -14.64
N GLY A 765 -19.56 -5.42 -14.40
CA GLY A 765 -20.65 -6.17 -15.01
C GLY A 765 -21.81 -6.40 -14.05
N LEU A 766 -22.99 -6.67 -14.62
CA LEU A 766 -24.16 -7.22 -13.92
C LEU A 766 -24.12 -8.76 -13.96
N GLU A 767 -25.05 -9.44 -13.27
CA GLU A 767 -25.28 -10.87 -13.49
C GLU A 767 -25.62 -11.15 -14.96
N GLY A 768 -25.22 -12.33 -15.45
CA GLY A 768 -25.22 -12.68 -16.87
C GLY A 768 -24.07 -12.07 -17.69
N ASP A 769 -23.40 -11.00 -17.25
CA ASP A 769 -22.29 -10.42 -18.00
C ASP A 769 -21.06 -11.35 -18.03
N HIS A 770 -20.70 -11.80 -19.24
CA HIS A 770 -19.51 -12.60 -19.52
C HIS A 770 -18.27 -11.76 -19.88
N GLY A 771 -18.44 -10.48 -20.24
CA GLY A 771 -17.34 -9.58 -20.61
C GLY A 771 -16.64 -8.94 -19.41
N CYS A 772 -17.36 -8.80 -18.28
CA CYS A 772 -16.85 -8.26 -17.03
C CYS A 772 -17.30 -9.15 -15.87
N SER A 773 -16.38 -9.59 -15.01
CA SER A 773 -16.63 -10.60 -13.95
C SER A 773 -16.83 -10.01 -12.54
N ASN A 774 -16.35 -8.79 -12.28
CA ASN A 774 -16.64 -8.06 -11.05
C ASN A 774 -18.10 -7.56 -11.04
N ARG A 775 -18.65 -7.40 -9.84
CA ARG A 775 -20.10 -7.25 -9.58
C ARG A 775 -20.45 -6.00 -8.75
N ILE A 776 -19.65 -4.93 -8.87
CA ILE A 776 -19.89 -3.66 -8.17
C ILE A 776 -21.16 -2.98 -8.71
N ALA A 777 -21.31 -2.90 -10.03
CA ALA A 777 -22.53 -2.43 -10.69
C ALA A 777 -23.76 -3.27 -10.32
N ASN A 778 -23.59 -4.59 -10.17
CA ASN A 778 -24.67 -5.49 -9.75
C ASN A 778 -25.17 -5.14 -8.34
N ALA A 779 -24.26 -4.99 -7.39
CA ALA A 779 -24.61 -4.61 -6.02
C ALA A 779 -25.29 -3.22 -5.95
N LEU A 780 -24.85 -2.27 -6.79
CA LEU A 780 -25.49 -0.95 -6.89
C LEU A 780 -26.92 -1.05 -7.44
N VAL A 781 -27.13 -1.81 -8.52
CA VAL A 781 -28.47 -2.06 -9.08
C VAL A 781 -29.37 -2.74 -8.04
N GLU A 782 -28.93 -3.84 -7.43
CA GLU A 782 -29.70 -4.57 -6.40
C GLU A 782 -30.07 -3.68 -5.22
N ARG A 783 -29.14 -2.82 -4.77
CA ARG A 783 -29.37 -1.86 -3.68
C ARG A 783 -30.36 -0.77 -4.08
N ILE A 784 -30.27 -0.22 -5.28
CA ILE A 784 -31.20 0.79 -5.80
C ILE A 784 -32.59 0.18 -6.00
N ARG A 785 -32.69 -1.02 -6.57
CA ARG A 785 -33.95 -1.76 -6.75
C ARG A 785 -34.64 -1.98 -5.40
N ARG A 786 -33.90 -2.42 -4.36
CA ARG A 786 -34.42 -2.51 -2.98
C ARG A 786 -34.89 -1.15 -2.44
N ALA A 787 -34.18 -0.06 -2.75
CA ALA A 787 -34.61 1.27 -2.32
C ALA A 787 -35.94 1.66 -2.96
N SER A 788 -36.15 1.35 -4.24
CA SER A 788 -37.42 1.60 -4.93
C SER A 788 -38.54 0.71 -4.41
N ASP A 789 -38.30 -0.61 -4.26
CA ASP A 789 -39.26 -1.58 -3.70
C ASP A 789 -39.83 -1.11 -2.34
N ASN A 790 -38.98 -0.51 -1.51
CA ASN A 790 -39.30 -0.05 -0.16
C ASN A 790 -39.64 1.46 -0.07
N ASN A 791 -39.57 2.22 -1.17
CA ASN A 791 -39.63 3.69 -1.21
C ASN A 791 -38.65 4.38 -0.22
N GLU A 792 -37.45 3.83 -0.08
CA GLU A 792 -36.37 4.37 0.75
C GLU A 792 -35.76 5.64 0.14
N LYS A 793 -35.45 6.61 0.99
CA LYS A 793 -34.55 7.72 0.63
C LYS A 793 -33.11 7.20 0.55
N PHE A 794 -32.70 6.81 -0.65
CA PHE A 794 -31.36 6.29 -0.95
C PHE A 794 -30.73 7.01 -2.15
N ARG A 795 -29.41 7.30 -2.10
CA ARG A 795 -28.64 7.90 -3.22
C ARG A 795 -27.34 7.16 -3.50
N VAL A 796 -26.88 7.25 -4.75
CA VAL A 796 -25.55 6.86 -5.20
C VAL A 796 -24.91 8.04 -5.94
N ILE A 797 -23.77 8.51 -5.43
CA ILE A 797 -22.95 9.56 -6.04
C ILE A 797 -21.68 8.89 -6.58
N VAL A 798 -21.36 9.07 -7.86
CA VAL A 798 -20.13 8.57 -8.46
C VAL A 798 -19.36 9.73 -9.08
N VAL A 799 -18.12 9.96 -8.64
CA VAL A 799 -17.20 10.97 -9.20
C VAL A 799 -16.07 10.24 -9.94
N MET A 800 -15.83 10.59 -11.21
CA MET A 800 -14.85 9.93 -12.07
C MET A 800 -14.30 10.87 -13.16
N PRO A 801 -13.10 10.62 -13.72
CA PRO A 801 -12.51 11.46 -14.76
C PRO A 801 -13.44 11.66 -15.96
N LEU A 802 -13.43 12.86 -16.53
CA LEU A 802 -14.20 13.19 -17.74
C LEU A 802 -13.64 12.43 -18.93
N LEU A 803 -12.31 12.36 -19.04
CA LEU A 803 -11.60 11.50 -19.98
C LEU A 803 -10.52 10.67 -19.27
N PRO A 804 -10.27 9.44 -19.72
CA PRO A 804 -9.06 8.71 -19.38
C PRO A 804 -7.78 9.49 -19.76
N ALA A 805 -6.82 9.57 -18.85
CA ALA A 805 -5.53 10.25 -19.02
C ALA A 805 -4.58 9.49 -19.99
N PHE A 806 -4.88 9.59 -21.28
CA PHE A 806 -4.03 9.20 -22.41
C PHE A 806 -3.93 10.37 -23.40
N PRO A 807 -2.80 10.54 -24.12
CA PRO A 807 -2.64 11.62 -25.08
C PRO A 807 -3.69 11.60 -26.21
N GLY A 808 -4.07 12.79 -26.68
CA GLY A 808 -4.88 13.00 -27.88
C GLY A 808 -6.39 13.13 -27.65
N LYS A 809 -7.09 13.69 -28.65
CA LYS A 809 -8.54 13.80 -28.72
C LYS A 809 -9.22 12.42 -28.92
N PRO A 810 -10.51 12.26 -28.60
CA PRO A 810 -11.25 11.00 -28.82
C PRO A 810 -11.29 10.50 -30.27
N ASP A 811 -11.10 11.37 -31.27
CA ASP A 811 -11.08 11.10 -32.70
C ASP A 811 -9.68 10.90 -33.30
N ASP A 812 -8.61 11.28 -32.58
CA ASP A 812 -7.23 11.09 -33.05
C ASP A 812 -6.94 9.61 -33.34
N LYS A 813 -6.27 9.32 -34.46
CA LYS A 813 -6.04 7.94 -34.93
C LYS A 813 -5.44 7.05 -33.85
N ASP A 814 -4.45 7.56 -33.13
CA ASP A 814 -3.68 6.81 -32.13
C ASP A 814 -4.33 6.76 -30.72
N ALA A 815 -5.43 7.50 -30.49
CA ALA A 815 -6.19 7.51 -29.23
C ALA A 815 -7.03 6.24 -28.99
N SER A 816 -6.52 5.07 -29.39
CA SER A 816 -7.19 3.77 -29.24
C SER A 816 -7.38 3.37 -27.77
N SER A 817 -6.41 3.65 -26.91
CA SER A 817 -6.49 3.37 -25.47
C SER A 817 -7.59 4.19 -24.78
N LEU A 818 -7.69 5.47 -25.14
CA LEU A 818 -8.74 6.39 -24.70
C LEU A 818 -10.13 5.86 -25.08
N ARG A 819 -10.37 5.63 -26.38
CA ARG A 819 -11.64 5.06 -26.88
C ARG A 819 -11.96 3.71 -26.25
N GLY A 820 -10.95 2.86 -26.05
CA GLY A 820 -11.10 1.54 -25.44
C GLY A 820 -11.61 1.61 -24.00
N VAL A 821 -11.03 2.47 -23.16
CA VAL A 821 -11.53 2.66 -21.78
C VAL A 821 -12.91 3.31 -21.79
N MET A 822 -13.13 4.38 -22.58
CA MET A 822 -14.43 5.05 -22.68
C MET A 822 -15.55 4.08 -23.08
N HIS A 823 -15.30 3.17 -24.02
CA HIS A 823 -16.26 2.13 -24.40
C HIS A 823 -16.69 1.28 -23.20
N TRP A 824 -15.75 0.74 -22.42
CA TRP A 824 -16.06 -0.11 -21.27
C TRP A 824 -16.74 0.67 -20.14
N GLN A 825 -16.37 1.92 -19.89
CA GLN A 825 -17.05 2.77 -18.90
C GLN A 825 -18.52 3.03 -19.29
N TYR A 826 -18.75 3.51 -20.51
CA TYR A 826 -20.11 3.73 -20.99
C TYR A 826 -20.94 2.45 -21.06
N ARG A 827 -20.32 1.29 -21.37
CA ARG A 827 -20.98 -0.02 -21.33
C ARG A 827 -21.44 -0.41 -19.92
N SER A 828 -20.69 -0.07 -18.87
CA SER A 828 -21.11 -0.29 -17.48
C SER A 828 -22.17 0.71 -17.04
N ILE A 829 -22.09 1.97 -17.48
CA ILE A 829 -22.97 3.06 -17.04
C ILE A 829 -24.32 3.03 -17.76
N CYS A 830 -24.35 3.22 -19.09
CA CYS A 830 -25.60 3.50 -19.82
C CYS A 830 -25.74 2.89 -21.24
N ARG A 831 -24.75 2.14 -21.76
CA ARG A 831 -24.77 1.61 -23.13
C ARG A 831 -24.91 0.08 -23.18
N GLY A 832 -26.14 -0.38 -23.44
CA GLY A 832 -26.47 -1.78 -23.67
C GLY A 832 -27.18 -2.47 -22.49
N GLU A 833 -27.70 -3.67 -22.74
CA GLU A 833 -28.63 -4.42 -21.86
C GLU A 833 -28.05 -4.80 -20.49
N HIS A 834 -26.73 -4.79 -20.34
CA HIS A 834 -26.01 -5.05 -19.09
C HIS A 834 -25.42 -3.79 -18.44
N SER A 835 -25.92 -2.60 -18.78
CA SER A 835 -25.53 -1.32 -18.16
C SER A 835 -26.47 -0.93 -17.02
N ILE A 836 -25.99 -0.15 -16.05
CA ILE A 836 -26.76 0.25 -14.85
C ILE A 836 -28.05 0.98 -15.25
N TYR A 837 -27.98 2.05 -16.04
CA TYR A 837 -29.18 2.83 -16.39
C TYR A 837 -30.17 1.99 -17.20
N GLN A 838 -29.73 1.21 -18.20
CA GLN A 838 -30.62 0.37 -19.00
C GLN A 838 -31.35 -0.69 -18.16
N ARG A 839 -30.67 -1.24 -17.14
CA ARG A 839 -31.25 -2.20 -16.20
C ARG A 839 -32.24 -1.52 -15.25
N LEU A 840 -31.93 -0.35 -14.71
CA LEU A 840 -32.84 0.38 -13.83
C LEU A 840 -34.10 0.85 -14.59
N TYR A 841 -33.98 1.36 -15.83
CA TYR A 841 -35.15 1.67 -16.67
C TYR A 841 -36.01 0.45 -17.07
N GLN A 842 -35.56 -0.78 -16.80
CA GLN A 842 -36.32 -2.02 -17.02
C GLN A 842 -36.95 -2.59 -15.75
N GLU A 843 -36.46 -2.20 -14.56
CA GLU A 843 -36.85 -2.78 -13.27
C GLU A 843 -37.49 -1.77 -12.30
N LEU A 844 -37.43 -0.47 -12.61
CA LEU A 844 -38.17 0.59 -11.92
C LEU A 844 -39.41 0.95 -12.75
N GLU A 845 -40.61 0.57 -12.29
CA GLU A 845 -41.85 0.74 -13.09
C GLU A 845 -42.30 2.21 -13.20
N ASP A 846 -42.37 2.93 -12.07
CA ASP A 846 -42.87 4.31 -11.97
C ASP A 846 -41.80 5.35 -11.56
N ASP A 847 -40.53 4.93 -11.42
CA ASP A 847 -39.48 5.69 -10.71
C ASP A 847 -38.23 5.94 -11.57
N ASP A 848 -37.79 7.20 -11.66
CA ASP A 848 -36.64 7.59 -12.50
C ASP A 848 -35.29 7.19 -11.86
N PRO A 849 -34.41 6.45 -12.55
CA PRO A 849 -33.04 6.19 -12.10
C PRO A 849 -32.25 7.43 -11.63
N PHE A 850 -32.49 8.63 -12.19
CA PHE A 850 -31.83 9.87 -11.75
C PHE A 850 -32.25 10.35 -10.34
N LYS A 851 -33.33 9.78 -9.77
CA LYS A 851 -33.67 9.88 -8.34
C LYS A 851 -32.63 9.16 -7.46
N TYR A 852 -31.99 8.12 -7.98
CA TYR A 852 -31.18 7.19 -7.19
C TYR A 852 -29.68 7.24 -7.50
N ILE A 853 -29.28 7.45 -8.75
CA ILE A 853 -27.86 7.47 -9.13
C ILE A 853 -27.53 8.62 -10.08
N ALA A 854 -26.40 9.29 -9.82
CA ALA A 854 -25.83 10.31 -10.67
C ALA A 854 -24.30 10.19 -10.75
N PHE A 855 -23.76 10.50 -11.92
CA PHE A 855 -22.33 10.50 -12.21
C PHE A 855 -21.84 11.95 -12.40
N TYR A 856 -20.63 12.22 -11.94
CA TYR A 856 -19.99 13.54 -11.95
C TYR A 856 -18.51 13.42 -12.31
N GLY A 857 -17.93 14.52 -12.76
CA GLY A 857 -16.48 14.71 -12.91
C GLY A 857 -16.08 16.07 -12.38
N LEU A 858 -14.81 16.43 -12.50
CA LEU A 858 -14.26 17.70 -12.00
C LEU A 858 -13.55 18.45 -13.14
N ARG A 859 -13.70 19.78 -13.19
CA ARG A 859 -13.07 20.66 -14.19
C ARG A 859 -12.79 22.04 -13.60
N ASN A 860 -11.57 22.53 -13.83
CA ASN A 860 -11.14 23.87 -13.40
C ASN A 860 -10.82 24.76 -14.61
N HIS A 861 -10.60 26.05 -14.38
CA HIS A 861 -10.19 27.01 -15.38
C HIS A 861 -9.20 28.05 -14.82
N SER A 862 -8.54 28.76 -15.73
CA SER A 862 -7.63 29.85 -15.38
C SER A 862 -7.94 31.09 -16.22
N VAL A 863 -7.99 32.24 -15.54
CA VAL A 863 -8.19 33.56 -16.14
C VAL A 863 -6.97 34.41 -15.82
N ARG A 864 -6.11 34.63 -16.81
CA ARG A 864 -4.99 35.59 -16.72
C ARG A 864 -5.42 36.96 -17.25
N GLU A 865 -4.74 38.01 -16.82
CA GLU A 865 -4.83 39.32 -17.49
C GLU A 865 -4.22 39.21 -18.91
N ASP A 866 -4.81 39.91 -19.87
CA ASP A 866 -4.43 39.96 -21.30
C ASP A 866 -4.24 38.63 -22.08
N ALA A 867 -4.59 37.48 -21.51
CA ALA A 867 -4.64 36.19 -22.22
C ALA A 867 -6.06 35.60 -22.30
N GLN A 868 -6.24 34.68 -23.27
CA GLN A 868 -7.44 33.85 -23.40
C GLN A 868 -7.59 32.95 -22.17
N ALA A 869 -8.83 32.70 -21.73
CA ALA A 869 -9.08 31.72 -20.68
C ALA A 869 -8.68 30.31 -21.14
N ARG A 870 -8.26 29.46 -20.19
CA ARG A 870 -7.94 28.03 -20.41
C ARG A 870 -8.71 27.18 -19.40
N THR A 871 -9.00 25.93 -19.74
CA THR A 871 -9.64 24.94 -18.86
C THR A 871 -8.98 23.57 -19.03
N GLU A 872 -8.96 22.77 -17.97
CA GLU A 872 -8.61 21.34 -18.04
C GLU A 872 -9.47 20.54 -17.05
N GLU A 873 -9.65 19.24 -17.31
CA GLU A 873 -10.26 18.35 -16.31
C GLU A 873 -9.37 18.21 -15.07
N VAL A 874 -9.99 18.19 -13.90
CA VAL A 874 -9.30 17.82 -12.65
C VAL A 874 -9.34 16.30 -12.59
N TYR A 875 -8.19 15.65 -12.77
CA TYR A 875 -8.14 14.21 -12.99
C TYR A 875 -8.32 13.44 -11.68
N ILE A 876 -9.51 12.89 -11.49
CA ILE A 876 -9.86 12.06 -10.32
C ILE A 876 -9.10 10.73 -10.38
N HIS A 877 -7.96 10.70 -9.72
CA HIS A 877 -7.19 9.49 -9.48
C HIS A 877 -7.60 8.78 -8.17
N SER A 878 -8.45 9.38 -7.33
CA SER A 878 -9.03 8.73 -6.14
C SER A 878 -9.53 7.29 -6.39
N LYS A 879 -9.45 6.45 -5.35
CA LYS A 879 -10.15 5.16 -5.27
C LYS A 879 -10.83 5.02 -3.91
N VAL A 880 -11.95 5.73 -3.76
CA VAL A 880 -12.66 5.92 -2.51
C VAL A 880 -14.08 5.36 -2.61
N MET A 881 -14.59 4.84 -1.50
CA MET A 881 -16.02 4.66 -1.29
C MET A 881 -16.37 5.05 0.15
N ILE A 882 -17.39 5.88 0.34
CA ILE A 882 -17.97 6.25 1.65
C ILE A 882 -19.42 5.73 1.67
N VAL A 883 -19.82 5.14 2.78
CA VAL A 883 -21.16 4.57 2.98
C VAL A 883 -21.77 5.12 4.26
N ASP A 884 -22.96 5.70 4.13
CA ASP A 884 -23.80 6.24 5.22
C ASP A 884 -23.09 7.19 6.21
N ASP A 885 -22.04 7.90 5.76
CA ASP A 885 -21.14 8.69 6.62
C ASP A 885 -20.60 7.92 7.84
N ARG A 886 -20.43 6.60 7.75
CA ARG A 886 -19.93 5.74 8.85
C ARG A 886 -18.79 4.80 8.49
N ILE A 887 -18.64 4.51 7.19
CA ILE A 887 -17.70 3.50 6.70
C ILE A 887 -17.01 4.03 5.44
N CYS A 888 -15.69 3.88 5.37
CA CYS A 888 -14.88 4.24 4.20
C CYS A 888 -14.05 3.06 3.70
N ILE A 889 -13.84 2.96 2.39
CA ILE A 889 -12.69 2.27 1.79
C ILE A 889 -11.82 3.31 1.09
N ILE A 890 -10.51 3.28 1.39
CA ILE A 890 -9.48 4.11 0.75
C ILE A 890 -8.34 3.19 0.33
N GLY A 891 -7.85 3.28 -0.92
CA GLY A 891 -6.78 2.41 -1.40
C GLY A 891 -6.32 2.69 -2.83
N SER A 892 -5.70 1.68 -3.46
CA SER A 892 -5.19 1.75 -4.83
C SER A 892 -6.12 1.13 -5.88
N ALA A 893 -7.11 0.35 -5.44
CA ALA A 893 -7.93 -0.49 -6.31
C ALA A 893 -9.04 0.27 -7.05
N ASN A 894 -8.95 0.28 -8.38
CA ASN A 894 -9.97 0.87 -9.23
C ASN A 894 -11.23 -0.02 -9.33
N ILE A 895 -12.39 0.53 -9.69
CA ILE A 895 -13.58 -0.25 -10.04
C ILE A 895 -13.39 -0.77 -11.47
N ASN A 896 -12.54 -1.78 -11.62
CA ASN A 896 -12.35 -2.52 -12.85
C ASN A 896 -11.88 -3.95 -12.58
N GLU A 897 -11.91 -4.80 -13.61
CA GLU A 897 -11.42 -6.18 -13.54
C GLU A 897 -9.94 -6.30 -13.09
N ARG A 898 -9.10 -5.34 -13.52
CA ARG A 898 -7.65 -5.35 -13.26
C ARG A 898 -7.35 -5.26 -11.77
N SER A 899 -8.11 -4.45 -11.03
CA SER A 899 -7.96 -4.25 -9.60
C SER A 899 -8.84 -5.19 -8.76
N MET A 900 -10.07 -5.52 -9.20
CA MET A 900 -11.06 -6.22 -8.36
C MET A 900 -10.97 -7.76 -8.38
N CYS A 901 -10.50 -8.39 -9.46
CA CYS A 901 -10.54 -9.86 -9.58
C CYS A 901 -9.55 -10.59 -8.65
N GLY A 902 -8.51 -9.92 -8.14
CA GLY A 902 -7.47 -10.49 -7.27
C GLY A 902 -6.32 -11.21 -7.99
N ASP A 903 -6.57 -11.74 -9.19
CA ASP A 903 -5.62 -12.52 -9.99
C ASP A 903 -4.85 -11.69 -11.04
N ARG A 904 -5.25 -10.44 -11.23
CA ARG A 904 -4.64 -9.46 -12.15
C ARG A 904 -3.66 -8.58 -11.37
N ASP A 905 -3.87 -7.26 -11.25
CA ASP A 905 -2.90 -6.39 -10.57
C ASP A 905 -2.93 -6.61 -9.04
N SER A 906 -1.81 -6.35 -8.36
CA SER A 906 -1.81 -6.32 -6.89
C SER A 906 -2.21 -4.94 -6.38
N GLU A 907 -3.11 -4.93 -5.41
CA GLU A 907 -3.73 -3.72 -4.86
C GLU A 907 -3.79 -3.80 -3.34
N ILE A 908 -3.88 -2.65 -2.66
CA ILE A 908 -4.13 -2.56 -1.23
C ILE A 908 -5.22 -1.52 -0.94
N ALA A 909 -6.00 -1.73 0.10
CA ALA A 909 -6.92 -0.75 0.65
C ALA A 909 -7.03 -0.89 2.17
N VAL A 910 -7.51 0.14 2.84
CA VAL A 910 -8.03 0.06 4.20
C VAL A 910 -9.54 0.26 4.18
N LEU A 911 -10.25 -0.66 4.81
CA LEU A 911 -11.61 -0.44 5.27
C LEU A 911 -11.53 0.22 6.65
N VAL A 912 -12.13 1.40 6.77
CA VAL A 912 -12.31 2.15 8.01
C VAL A 912 -13.78 2.11 8.39
N GLU A 913 -14.08 1.74 9.62
CA GLU A 913 -15.43 1.78 10.20
C GLU A 913 -15.35 2.63 11.46
N ASP A 914 -16.15 3.69 11.55
CA ASP A 914 -16.04 4.64 12.64
C ASP A 914 -16.25 3.99 14.02
N HIS A 915 -15.60 4.58 15.01
CA HIS A 915 -15.76 4.21 16.42
C HIS A 915 -16.23 5.40 17.26
N GLU A 916 -15.86 6.61 16.87
CA GLU A 916 -16.39 7.83 17.43
C GLU A 916 -17.49 8.39 16.53
N MET A 917 -18.63 8.70 17.14
CA MET A 917 -19.83 9.16 16.46
C MET A 917 -20.10 10.64 16.75
N GLU A 918 -20.94 11.25 15.94
CA GLU A 918 -21.44 12.62 16.08
C GLU A 918 -22.97 12.60 15.91
N GLU A 919 -23.70 13.05 16.94
CA GLU A 919 -25.14 12.71 17.10
C GLU A 919 -26.11 13.79 16.61
N GLU A 920 -25.61 15.00 16.35
CA GLU A 920 -26.43 16.18 16.02
C GLU A 920 -26.78 16.30 14.52
N ILE A 921 -26.16 15.46 13.68
CA ILE A 921 -26.33 15.50 12.21
C ILE A 921 -27.57 14.71 11.79
N ALA A 922 -28.39 15.32 10.92
CA ALA A 922 -29.59 14.71 10.38
C ALA A 922 -29.36 14.21 8.94
N ILE A 923 -29.84 13.01 8.63
CA ILE A 923 -29.83 12.41 7.29
C ILE A 923 -31.19 11.76 7.04
N ALA A 924 -31.79 12.01 5.87
CA ALA A 924 -32.97 11.30 5.39
C ALA A 924 -34.17 11.28 6.37
N ASP A 925 -34.51 12.46 6.90
CA ASP A 925 -35.63 12.76 7.81
C ASP A 925 -35.45 12.45 9.31
N GLY A 926 -34.26 12.07 9.78
CA GLY A 926 -33.99 11.88 11.20
C GLY A 926 -32.57 12.25 11.63
N THR A 927 -32.38 12.48 12.93
CA THR A 927 -31.03 12.52 13.55
C THR A 927 -30.39 11.14 13.38
N TYR A 928 -29.28 11.07 12.65
CA TYR A 928 -28.58 9.83 12.33
C TYR A 928 -27.13 10.00 12.72
N ASN A 929 -26.72 9.36 13.82
CA ASN A 929 -25.37 9.52 14.36
C ASN A 929 -24.35 9.15 13.27
N VAL A 930 -23.58 10.10 12.76
CA VAL A 930 -22.56 9.86 11.73
C VAL A 930 -21.23 9.49 12.38
N GLY A 931 -20.33 8.89 11.63
CA GLY A 931 -18.96 8.62 12.04
C GLY A 931 -18.06 9.83 11.81
N LYS A 932 -17.24 10.20 12.80
CA LYS A 932 -16.40 11.40 12.70
C LYS A 932 -15.37 11.33 11.57
N PHE A 933 -14.77 10.18 11.31
CA PHE A 933 -13.82 10.02 10.20
C PHE A 933 -14.55 10.13 8.86
N ALA A 934 -15.63 9.36 8.67
CA ALA A 934 -16.33 9.27 7.39
C ALA A 934 -17.09 10.56 7.02
N HIS A 935 -17.79 11.20 7.96
CA HIS A 935 -18.48 12.45 7.70
C HIS A 935 -17.52 13.60 7.38
N SER A 936 -16.48 13.79 8.19
CA SER A 936 -15.48 14.85 7.94
C SER A 936 -14.77 14.67 6.60
N PHE A 937 -14.48 13.42 6.21
CA PHE A 937 -13.88 13.10 4.92
C PHE A 937 -14.81 13.46 3.75
N ARG A 938 -16.10 13.05 3.80
CA ARG A 938 -17.07 13.43 2.76
C ARG A 938 -17.25 14.94 2.70
N MET A 939 -17.39 15.61 3.86
CA MET A 939 -17.59 17.05 3.87
C MET A 939 -16.37 17.79 3.30
N LYS A 940 -15.14 17.34 3.56
CA LYS A 940 -13.93 17.91 2.94
C LYS A 940 -13.92 17.77 1.42
N LEU A 941 -14.31 16.60 0.89
CA LEU A 941 -14.49 16.42 -0.56
C LEU A 941 -15.61 17.31 -1.11
N PHE A 942 -16.68 17.53 -0.35
CA PHE A 942 -17.79 18.39 -0.74
C PHE A 942 -17.41 19.89 -0.73
N GLU A 943 -16.58 20.35 0.21
CA GLU A 943 -16.01 21.71 0.24
C GLU A 943 -15.33 22.05 -1.09
N GLU A 944 -14.45 21.16 -1.54
CA GLU A 944 -13.67 21.29 -2.79
C GLU A 944 -14.56 21.16 -4.02
N HIS A 945 -15.36 20.09 -4.10
CA HIS A 945 -16.12 19.77 -5.30
C HIS A 945 -17.24 20.77 -5.56
N PHE A 946 -17.99 21.15 -4.52
CA PHE A 946 -19.15 22.05 -4.66
C PHE A 946 -18.86 23.50 -4.27
N GLY A 947 -17.62 23.84 -3.88
CA GLY A 947 -17.27 25.18 -3.38
C GLY A 947 -18.10 25.53 -2.15
N LEU A 948 -17.98 24.73 -1.08
CA LEU A 948 -18.67 24.98 0.20
C LEU A 948 -17.70 25.59 1.21
N GLU A 949 -18.09 26.72 1.79
CA GLU A 949 -17.41 27.30 2.94
C GLU A 949 -18.05 26.78 4.25
N PRO A 950 -17.27 26.21 5.18
CA PRO A 950 -17.78 25.75 6.48
C PRO A 950 -18.59 26.80 7.23
N GLY A 951 -19.72 26.39 7.82
CA GLY A 951 -20.63 27.27 8.55
C GLY A 951 -21.63 28.04 7.68
N THR A 952 -21.51 28.01 6.35
CA THR A 952 -22.54 28.60 5.46
C THR A 952 -23.84 27.78 5.43
N PRO A 953 -24.99 28.39 5.09
CA PRO A 953 -26.23 27.65 4.86
C PRO A 953 -26.13 26.60 3.75
N LYS A 954 -25.26 26.82 2.74
CA LYS A 954 -24.97 25.84 1.68
C LYS A 954 -24.26 24.61 2.25
N TYR A 955 -23.24 24.81 3.08
CA TYR A 955 -22.55 23.72 3.79
C TYR A 955 -23.52 22.91 4.68
N GLN A 956 -24.36 23.59 5.48
CA GLN A 956 -25.38 22.93 6.32
C GLN A 956 -26.38 22.10 5.48
N LYS A 957 -26.89 22.65 4.37
CA LYS A 957 -27.77 21.93 3.44
C LYS A 957 -27.12 20.66 2.87
N TYR A 958 -25.80 20.68 2.68
CA TYR A 958 -25.01 19.60 2.09
C TYR A 958 -24.55 18.53 3.11
N GLN A 959 -24.86 18.71 4.40
CA GLN A 959 -24.68 17.65 5.40
C GLN A 959 -25.64 16.46 5.17
N ASP A 960 -26.86 16.68 4.66
CA ASP A 960 -27.74 15.61 4.17
C ASP A 960 -27.69 15.51 2.63
N PRO A 961 -26.84 14.63 2.03
CA PRO A 961 -26.79 14.43 0.58
C PRO A 961 -27.99 13.66 0.02
N VAL A 962 -28.90 13.18 0.89
CA VAL A 962 -30.01 12.28 0.56
C VAL A 962 -31.35 13.03 0.48
N SER A 963 -31.49 14.12 1.23
CA SER A 963 -32.48 15.19 1.08
C SER A 963 -32.83 15.45 -0.39
N LYS A 964 -34.14 15.54 -0.71
CA LYS A 964 -34.60 15.79 -2.09
C LYS A 964 -34.08 17.13 -2.61
N ASP A 965 -34.11 18.15 -1.76
CA ASP A 965 -33.69 19.52 -2.09
C ASP A 965 -32.17 19.58 -2.32
N THR A 966 -31.38 18.93 -1.45
CA THR A 966 -29.93 18.85 -1.60
C THR A 966 -29.52 18.05 -2.83
N TRP A 967 -30.14 16.89 -3.07
CA TRP A 967 -29.88 16.04 -4.24
C TRP A 967 -30.02 16.80 -5.56
N PHE A 968 -31.15 17.47 -5.78
CA PHE A 968 -31.35 18.23 -7.01
C PHE A 968 -30.50 19.51 -7.07
N SER A 969 -30.17 20.14 -5.94
CA SER A 969 -29.22 21.27 -5.92
C SER A 969 -27.80 20.87 -6.36
N MET A 970 -27.33 19.68 -5.97
CA MET A 970 -26.04 19.14 -6.40
C MET A 970 -26.02 18.88 -7.91
N GLN A 971 -27.10 18.30 -8.45
CA GLN A 971 -27.26 18.06 -9.89
C GLN A 971 -27.34 19.38 -10.67
N GLU A 972 -28.14 20.35 -10.21
CA GLU A 972 -28.31 21.66 -10.85
C GLU A 972 -26.99 22.45 -10.93
N GLN A 973 -26.21 22.49 -9.85
CA GLN A 973 -24.88 23.12 -9.85
C GLN A 973 -23.93 22.44 -10.85
N ALA A 974 -23.86 21.10 -10.83
CA ALA A 974 -22.98 20.34 -11.72
C ALA A 974 -23.38 20.48 -13.20
N MET A 975 -24.68 20.58 -13.51
CA MET A 975 -25.18 20.86 -14.85
C MET A 975 -24.90 22.30 -15.29
N THR A 976 -25.08 23.28 -14.39
CA THR A 976 -24.82 24.70 -14.68
C THR A 976 -23.33 24.95 -14.97
N ASN A 977 -22.45 24.43 -14.12
CA ASN A 977 -21.00 24.48 -14.34
C ASN A 977 -20.61 23.81 -15.67
N HIS A 978 -21.17 22.64 -15.98
CA HIS A 978 -20.93 21.98 -17.27
C HIS A 978 -21.39 22.84 -18.46
N GLN A 979 -22.58 23.44 -18.40
CA GLN A 979 -23.10 24.31 -19.47
C GLN A 979 -22.24 25.56 -19.70
N ILE A 980 -21.71 26.17 -18.63
CA ILE A 980 -20.76 27.30 -18.74
C ILE A 980 -19.46 26.82 -19.41
N TYR A 981 -18.91 25.68 -18.98
CA TYR A 981 -17.70 25.14 -19.60
C TYR A 981 -17.88 24.72 -21.07
N ASP A 982 -19.07 24.22 -21.44
CA ASP A 982 -19.35 23.82 -22.82
C ASP A 982 -19.60 25.04 -23.73
N SER A 983 -20.29 26.08 -23.24
CA SER A 983 -20.52 27.32 -24.00
C SER A 983 -19.26 28.17 -24.19
N VAL A 984 -18.39 28.26 -23.16
CA VAL A 984 -17.17 29.08 -23.22
C VAL A 984 -16.03 28.42 -24.00
N PHE A 985 -15.93 27.08 -23.98
CA PHE A 985 -14.77 26.35 -24.52
C PHE A 985 -15.08 25.24 -25.54
N GLY A 986 -16.32 24.76 -25.63
CA GLY A 986 -16.67 23.60 -26.46
C GLY A 986 -16.03 22.31 -25.92
N CYS A 987 -16.17 22.09 -24.61
CA CYS A 987 -15.45 21.05 -23.88
C CYS A 987 -15.73 19.64 -24.41
N LEU A 988 -14.74 18.75 -24.23
CA LEU A 988 -14.93 17.31 -24.38
C LEU A 988 -14.84 16.61 -23.01
N PRO A 989 -15.70 15.61 -22.75
CA PRO A 989 -16.89 15.24 -23.53
C PRO A 989 -18.00 16.31 -23.43
N SER A 990 -18.92 16.32 -24.40
CA SER A 990 -20.21 17.05 -24.40
C SER A 990 -21.30 16.14 -24.96
N ASP A 991 -22.51 16.15 -24.37
CA ASP A 991 -23.65 15.35 -24.86
C ASP A 991 -24.18 15.82 -26.22
N SER A 992 -23.81 17.03 -26.64
CA SER A 992 -24.04 17.53 -28.00
C SER A 992 -23.24 16.77 -29.08
N VAL A 993 -22.10 16.17 -28.69
CA VAL A 993 -21.15 15.50 -29.57
C VAL A 993 -21.41 13.99 -29.56
N THR A 994 -22.28 13.54 -30.44
CA THR A 994 -22.66 12.11 -30.56
C THR A 994 -21.82 11.34 -31.59
N SER A 995 -21.01 12.04 -32.39
CA SER A 995 -20.14 11.47 -33.42
C SER A 995 -18.85 12.28 -33.61
N PHE A 996 -17.76 11.63 -34.06
CA PHE A 996 -16.47 12.31 -34.25
C PHE A 996 -16.53 13.51 -35.22
N ALA A 997 -17.41 13.46 -36.22
CA ALA A 997 -17.60 14.54 -37.19
C ALA A 997 -18.16 15.85 -36.57
N GLN A 998 -18.67 15.81 -35.34
CA GLN A 998 -19.16 16.99 -34.62
C GLN A 998 -18.09 17.65 -33.74
N ILE A 999 -16.95 17.01 -33.47
CA ILE A 999 -15.96 17.49 -32.50
C ILE A 999 -15.41 18.87 -32.87
N ASP A 1000 -14.82 19.02 -34.05
CA ASP A 1000 -14.19 20.30 -34.43
C ASP A 1000 -15.21 21.42 -34.64
N SER A 1001 -16.42 21.10 -35.13
CA SER A 1001 -17.50 22.09 -35.29
C SER A 1001 -18.06 22.57 -33.96
N HIS A 1002 -18.14 21.69 -32.95
CA HIS A 1002 -18.51 22.05 -31.57
C HIS A 1002 -17.50 23.04 -30.97
N ILE A 1003 -16.22 22.66 -30.96
CA ILE A 1003 -15.11 23.47 -30.42
C ILE A 1003 -15.04 24.85 -31.12
N GLN A 1004 -15.12 24.89 -32.45
CA GLN A 1004 -15.10 26.14 -33.22
C GLN A 1004 -16.30 27.05 -32.90
N SER A 1005 -17.48 26.48 -32.69
CA SER A 1005 -18.70 27.25 -32.40
C SER A 1005 -18.66 27.96 -31.04
N ALA A 1006 -18.17 27.28 -30.01
CA ALA A 1006 -17.97 27.86 -28.67
C ALA A 1006 -16.84 28.92 -28.66
N GLN A 1007 -15.82 28.76 -29.49
CA GLN A 1007 -14.73 29.73 -29.64
C GLN A 1007 -15.10 30.95 -30.50
N GLY A 1008 -16.34 31.05 -30.99
CA GLY A 1008 -16.82 32.19 -31.77
C GLY A 1008 -16.21 32.31 -33.18
N LEU A 1009 -15.62 31.22 -33.70
CA LEU A 1009 -15.01 31.18 -35.02
C LEU A 1009 -16.10 31.00 -36.10
N ASP A 1010 -16.07 31.82 -37.15
CA ASP A 1010 -17.08 31.80 -38.21
C ASP A 1010 -17.01 30.50 -39.02
N THR A 1011 -17.96 29.59 -38.77
CA THR A 1011 -18.12 28.33 -39.49
C THR A 1011 -18.80 28.51 -40.86
N SER A 1012 -19.26 29.72 -41.20
CA SER A 1012 -19.65 30.05 -42.57
C SER A 1012 -18.41 30.40 -43.39
N GLY A 1013 -18.28 29.84 -44.59
CA GLY A 1013 -17.12 30.06 -45.47
C GLY A 1013 -16.93 31.50 -45.98
N ARG A 1014 -17.71 32.46 -45.47
CA ARG A 1014 -17.72 33.87 -45.91
C ARG A 1014 -16.40 34.57 -45.65
N GLY A 1015 -15.71 34.29 -44.55
CA GLY A 1015 -14.36 34.82 -44.32
C GLY A 1015 -13.35 34.39 -45.39
N ALA A 1016 -13.48 33.16 -45.90
CA ALA A 1016 -12.67 32.68 -47.02
C ALA A 1016 -13.11 33.29 -48.37
N GLU A 1017 -14.41 33.48 -48.60
CA GLU A 1017 -14.91 34.17 -49.79
C GLU A 1017 -14.51 35.66 -49.82
N GLU A 1018 -14.54 36.37 -48.69
CA GLU A 1018 -14.06 37.75 -48.58
C GLU A 1018 -12.53 37.84 -48.77
N ALA A 1019 -11.75 36.91 -48.21
CA ALA A 1019 -10.31 36.84 -48.46
C ALA A 1019 -9.97 36.57 -49.94
N VAL A 1020 -10.71 35.66 -50.59
CA VAL A 1020 -10.57 35.36 -52.02
C VAL A 1020 -11.07 36.51 -52.89
N ALA A 1021 -12.10 37.25 -52.47
CA ALA A 1021 -12.57 38.46 -53.15
C ALA A 1021 -11.55 39.60 -53.02
N ALA A 1022 -10.94 39.78 -51.86
CA ALA A 1022 -9.87 40.75 -51.64
C ALA A 1022 -8.63 40.44 -52.50
N ALA A 1023 -8.22 39.17 -52.58
CA ALA A 1023 -7.11 38.73 -53.45
C ALA A 1023 -7.43 38.91 -54.94
N LYS A 1024 -8.68 38.67 -55.37
CA LYS A 1024 -9.13 38.91 -56.76
C LYS A 1024 -9.28 40.40 -57.09
N ALA A 1025 -9.49 41.26 -56.10
CA ALA A 1025 -9.59 42.72 -56.30
C ALA A 1025 -8.22 43.40 -56.53
N THR A 1026 -7.10 42.68 -56.36
CA THR A 1026 -5.74 43.21 -56.61
C THR A 1026 -5.18 42.92 -58.01
N ASP A 1027 -5.75 41.99 -58.77
CA ASP A 1027 -5.29 41.63 -60.13
C ASP A 1027 -6.26 42.10 -61.22
N THR A 1028 -6.23 43.40 -61.58
CA THR A 1028 -6.87 43.90 -62.82
C THR A 1028 -6.36 45.29 -63.27
N THR A 1029 -5.15 45.33 -63.86
CA THR A 1029 -4.61 46.35 -64.81
C THR A 1029 -3.09 46.12 -64.93
N ASP A 1030 -2.45 45.98 -66.09
CA ASP A 1030 -2.92 45.78 -67.47
C ASP A 1030 -1.94 44.85 -68.21
N ILE A 1031 -2.42 44.05 -69.17
CA ILE A 1031 -1.58 43.23 -70.05
C ILE A 1031 -1.54 43.85 -71.46
N ALA A 1032 -0.38 44.38 -71.86
CA ALA A 1032 -0.13 44.84 -73.22
C ALA A 1032 1.34 44.60 -73.66
N SER A 1033 1.55 43.45 -74.30
CA SER A 1033 2.57 43.15 -75.32
C SER A 1033 3.85 44.02 -75.44
N ASN A 1034 5.01 43.37 -75.37
CA ASN A 1034 5.78 43.12 -76.61
C ASN A 1034 6.89 42.07 -76.46
N ASN A 1035 7.14 41.31 -77.54
CA ASN A 1035 8.39 40.61 -77.76
C ASN A 1035 9.40 41.59 -78.38
N GLY A 1036 10.67 41.54 -77.96
CA GLY A 1036 11.73 42.38 -78.52
C GLY A 1036 13.09 41.98 -77.98
N ASP A 1037 14.03 41.69 -78.88
CA ASP A 1037 15.33 41.09 -78.58
C ASP A 1037 16.45 42.12 -78.33
N GLU A 1038 17.64 41.63 -77.97
CA GLU A 1038 18.95 42.29 -78.03
C GLU A 1038 19.35 43.40 -77.00
N ARG A 1039 20.32 43.00 -76.15
CA ARG A 1039 21.61 43.69 -75.85
C ARG A 1039 21.73 44.86 -74.84
N ARG A 1040 22.55 44.54 -73.82
CA ARG A 1040 23.74 45.26 -73.30
C ARG A 1040 23.59 46.57 -72.48
N MET A 1041 23.99 46.39 -71.20
CA MET A 1041 25.07 47.11 -70.50
C MET A 1041 24.86 48.55 -69.95
N SER A 1042 24.82 48.56 -68.61
CA SER A 1042 25.87 49.15 -67.72
C SER A 1042 25.70 50.57 -67.16
N SER A 1043 26.32 50.76 -65.97
CA SER A 1043 26.62 52.03 -65.28
C SER A 1043 25.39 52.73 -64.68
N MET A 1044 25.34 53.03 -63.37
CA MET A 1044 26.00 54.15 -62.63
C MET A 1044 25.41 55.53 -62.98
N SER A 1045 25.24 56.46 -62.04
CA SER A 1045 25.41 56.42 -60.57
C SER A 1045 24.71 57.64 -59.91
N ASP A 1046 24.91 57.81 -58.59
CA ASP A 1046 24.84 59.10 -57.87
C ASP A 1046 23.43 59.69 -57.59
N ARG A 1047 23.09 60.15 -56.36
CA ARG A 1047 23.63 61.24 -55.49
C ARG A 1047 23.27 62.65 -56.03
N VAL A 1048 22.87 63.64 -55.23
CA VAL A 1048 22.59 63.70 -53.77
C VAL A 1048 21.81 65.01 -53.41
N MET A 1049 21.35 65.12 -52.16
CA MET A 1049 20.97 66.34 -51.40
C MET A 1049 19.62 67.06 -51.61
N SER A 1050 19.21 67.70 -50.51
CA SER A 1050 18.03 68.56 -50.26
C SER A 1050 18.48 70.07 -50.25
N PRO A 1051 17.77 71.08 -49.65
CA PRO A 1051 16.41 71.16 -49.07
C PRO A 1051 15.60 72.46 -49.42
N GLN A 1052 14.43 72.64 -48.76
CA GLN A 1052 13.59 73.86 -48.70
C GLN A 1052 12.81 74.23 -50.01
N ASN A 1053 11.68 74.96 -50.01
CA ASN A 1053 11.02 75.75 -48.96
C ASN A 1053 9.46 75.89 -49.13
N SER A 1054 8.79 76.38 -48.08
CA SER A 1054 7.51 77.16 -48.06
C SER A 1054 6.27 76.75 -48.89
N SER A 1055 5.28 76.17 -48.19
CA SER A 1055 3.84 76.55 -48.17
C SER A 1055 3.06 76.95 -49.45
N ARG A 1056 2.06 76.11 -49.81
CA ARG A 1056 0.64 76.52 -49.92
C ARG A 1056 -0.27 75.28 -49.89
N GLY A 1057 -1.53 75.42 -49.47
CA GLY A 1057 -2.43 74.31 -49.20
C GLY A 1057 -3.47 74.04 -50.29
N THR A 1058 -3.79 72.76 -50.49
CA THR A 1058 -4.94 72.26 -51.26
C THR A 1058 -5.53 71.03 -50.56
N SER A 1059 -6.84 70.85 -50.61
CA SER A 1059 -7.57 69.79 -49.89
C SER A 1059 -7.35 68.39 -50.46
N SER A 1060 -6.98 67.42 -49.62
CA SER A 1060 -6.95 65.99 -49.97
C SER A 1060 -8.05 65.20 -49.23
N ARG A 1061 -8.97 64.59 -49.99
CA ARG A 1061 -9.96 63.64 -49.44
C ARG A 1061 -9.30 62.29 -49.10
N GLY A 1062 -9.82 61.61 -48.09
CA GLY A 1062 -9.97 60.15 -48.10
C GLY A 1062 -8.72 59.27 -47.98
N ARG A 1063 -8.10 59.20 -46.79
CA ARG A 1063 -7.38 58.00 -46.32
C ARG A 1063 -7.88 57.55 -44.94
N LYS A 1064 -9.04 56.90 -44.94
CA LYS A 1064 -9.61 56.16 -43.80
C LYS A 1064 -10.21 54.85 -44.31
N SER A 1065 -9.65 53.71 -43.93
CA SER A 1065 -10.27 52.38 -44.06
C SER A 1065 -9.49 51.36 -43.21
N VAL A 1066 -8.21 51.13 -43.54
CA VAL A 1066 -7.40 50.01 -42.98
C VAL A 1066 -7.31 50.01 -41.44
N PHE A 1067 -7.04 51.16 -40.80
CA PHE A 1067 -6.95 51.25 -39.33
C PHE A 1067 -8.27 50.96 -38.59
N SER A 1068 -9.42 51.07 -39.27
CA SER A 1068 -10.73 50.77 -38.64
C SER A 1068 -11.00 49.28 -38.53
N GLY A 1069 -10.40 48.45 -39.40
CA GLY A 1069 -10.58 47.00 -39.38
C GLY A 1069 -9.96 46.39 -38.12
N ALA A 1070 -8.66 46.59 -37.93
CA ALA A 1070 -7.93 46.10 -36.77
C ALA A 1070 -8.54 46.58 -35.44
N MET A 1071 -8.89 47.87 -35.32
CA MET A 1071 -9.54 48.38 -34.10
C MET A 1071 -10.89 47.70 -33.82
N ASN A 1072 -11.70 47.42 -34.84
CA ASN A 1072 -12.98 46.72 -34.67
C ASN A 1072 -12.80 45.22 -34.35
N VAL A 1073 -11.74 44.57 -34.87
CA VAL A 1073 -11.40 43.18 -34.52
C VAL A 1073 -10.96 43.11 -33.06
N ASN A 1074 -9.94 43.88 -32.67
CA ASN A 1074 -9.44 43.92 -31.29
C ASN A 1074 -10.53 44.32 -30.29
N MET A 1075 -11.46 45.23 -30.64
CA MET A 1075 -12.60 45.56 -29.77
C MET A 1075 -13.60 44.41 -29.62
N LYS A 1076 -13.92 43.68 -30.71
CA LYS A 1076 -14.78 42.49 -30.64
C LYS A 1076 -14.13 41.40 -29.77
N GLU A 1077 -12.87 41.11 -30.03
CA GLU A 1077 -12.05 40.15 -29.29
C GLU A 1077 -11.98 40.49 -27.80
N SER A 1078 -11.69 41.75 -27.46
CA SER A 1078 -11.71 42.24 -26.07
C SER A 1078 -13.10 42.09 -25.42
N SER A 1079 -14.18 42.35 -26.16
CA SER A 1079 -15.55 42.18 -25.63
C SER A 1079 -15.95 40.72 -25.44
N HIS A 1080 -15.49 39.82 -26.31
CA HIS A 1080 -15.71 38.37 -26.20
C HIS A 1080 -14.96 37.81 -25.00
N ILE A 1081 -13.69 38.18 -24.83
CA ILE A 1081 -12.87 37.83 -23.67
C ILE A 1081 -13.52 38.34 -22.37
N ALA A 1082 -14.04 39.57 -22.36
CA ALA A 1082 -14.74 40.11 -21.19
C ALA A 1082 -16.03 39.34 -20.86
N GLN A 1083 -16.80 38.93 -21.88
CA GLN A 1083 -17.99 38.08 -21.69
C GLN A 1083 -17.62 36.69 -21.14
N GLN A 1084 -16.66 36.00 -21.74
CA GLN A 1084 -16.19 34.69 -21.27
C GLN A 1084 -15.69 34.75 -19.82
N LYS A 1085 -14.92 35.79 -19.45
CA LYS A 1085 -14.49 36.00 -18.06
C LYS A 1085 -15.65 36.24 -17.09
N HIS A 1086 -16.72 36.90 -17.53
CA HIS A 1086 -17.92 37.07 -16.71
C HIS A 1086 -18.72 35.76 -16.57
N GLU A 1087 -18.91 34.99 -17.65
CA GLU A 1087 -19.62 33.71 -17.59
C GLU A 1087 -18.92 32.73 -16.64
N LEU A 1088 -17.60 32.60 -16.76
CA LEU A 1088 -16.76 31.78 -15.88
C LEU A 1088 -16.81 32.21 -14.40
N SER A 1089 -16.99 33.50 -14.11
CA SER A 1089 -17.10 34.00 -12.73
C SER A 1089 -18.34 33.52 -11.96
N ASN A 1090 -19.27 32.81 -12.62
CA ASN A 1090 -20.43 32.18 -11.97
C ASN A 1090 -20.19 30.70 -11.58
N VAL A 1091 -19.09 30.08 -12.01
CA VAL A 1091 -18.75 28.69 -11.68
C VAL A 1091 -18.45 28.56 -10.18
N GLN A 1092 -19.02 27.56 -9.53
CA GLN A 1092 -18.76 27.27 -8.11
C GLN A 1092 -18.20 25.85 -7.93
N GLY A 1093 -17.03 25.73 -7.32
CA GLY A 1093 -16.33 24.44 -7.15
C GLY A 1093 -15.92 23.80 -8.48
N HIS A 1094 -15.38 22.57 -8.39
CA HIS A 1094 -14.84 21.84 -9.55
C HIS A 1094 -15.86 20.86 -10.19
N ILE A 1095 -16.83 20.33 -9.43
CA ILE A 1095 -18.26 20.40 -9.81
C ILE A 1095 -18.70 20.31 -11.28
N VAL A 1096 -18.62 19.20 -12.02
CA VAL A 1096 -19.34 19.07 -13.31
C VAL A 1096 -20.13 17.77 -13.48
N TYR A 1097 -21.22 17.82 -14.23
CA TYR A 1097 -22.05 16.66 -14.55
C TYR A 1097 -21.30 15.70 -15.50
N PHE A 1098 -21.29 14.39 -15.19
CA PHE A 1098 -20.71 13.39 -16.09
C PHE A 1098 -21.76 12.89 -17.07
N LEU A 1099 -21.43 12.99 -18.36
CA LEU A 1099 -22.39 12.90 -19.45
C LEU A 1099 -22.80 11.45 -19.73
N SER A 1100 -23.93 11.03 -19.16
CA SER A 1100 -24.58 9.77 -19.51
C SER A 1100 -25.27 9.92 -20.86
N SER A 1101 -24.54 9.60 -21.95
CA SER A 1101 -24.96 9.86 -23.34
C SER A 1101 -26.41 9.48 -23.64
N SER A 1102 -27.30 10.48 -23.61
CA SER A 1102 -28.73 10.28 -23.57
C SER A 1102 -29.39 10.78 -24.85
N SER A 1103 -29.49 9.91 -25.87
CA SER A 1103 -30.32 10.11 -27.07
C SER A 1103 -31.84 10.03 -26.77
N TRP A 1104 -32.23 10.53 -25.58
CA TRP A 1104 -33.52 10.34 -24.92
C TRP A 1104 -33.94 11.55 -24.06
N THR A 1105 -33.00 12.45 -23.69
CA THR A 1105 -33.33 13.72 -23.02
C THR A 1105 -34.09 14.71 -23.91
N SER A 1106 -34.31 14.38 -25.18
CA SER A 1106 -35.24 15.11 -26.07
C SER A 1106 -36.72 15.02 -25.64
N ASN A 1107 -37.07 14.11 -24.71
CA ASN A 1107 -38.43 13.96 -24.16
C ASN A 1107 -38.49 14.24 -22.64
N TRP A 1108 -37.98 15.40 -22.20
CA TRP A 1108 -38.39 15.93 -20.89
C TRP A 1108 -39.91 16.18 -20.88
N SER A 1109 -40.61 15.59 -19.91
CA SER A 1109 -42.04 15.86 -19.71
C SER A 1109 -42.26 17.36 -19.41
N PRO A 1110 -43.26 18.04 -20.02
CA PRO A 1110 -43.57 19.45 -19.77
C PRO A 1110 -44.00 19.81 -18.33
N SER A 1111 -43.94 18.88 -17.38
CA SER A 1111 -44.16 19.09 -15.96
C SER A 1111 -42.92 19.61 -15.22
N CYS A 1112 -41.71 19.13 -15.53
CA CYS A 1112 -40.49 19.55 -14.81
C CYS A 1112 -40.05 20.98 -15.19
N SER A 1113 -40.14 21.37 -16.46
CA SER A 1113 -39.80 22.72 -16.92
C SER A 1113 -40.70 23.82 -16.33
N ARG A 1114 -41.88 23.47 -15.80
CA ARG A 1114 -42.76 24.40 -15.06
C ARG A 1114 -42.32 24.67 -13.62
N LEU A 1115 -41.58 23.76 -12.99
CA LEU A 1115 -41.09 23.94 -11.62
C LEU A 1115 -39.84 24.82 -11.55
N ILE A 1116 -39.02 24.83 -12.60
CA ILE A 1116 -37.76 25.60 -12.66
C ILE A 1116 -38.02 27.06 -13.09
N CYS A 1117 -39.07 27.34 -13.88
CA CYS A 1117 -39.37 28.69 -14.36
C CYS A 1117 -40.27 29.55 -13.46
N SER A 1118 -40.94 29.02 -12.43
CA SER A 1118 -41.98 29.77 -11.68
C SER A 1118 -41.46 30.62 -10.51
N SER A 1119 -40.15 30.70 -10.29
CA SER A 1119 -39.53 31.40 -9.15
C SER A 1119 -39.15 32.87 -9.41
N LYS A 1120 -39.40 33.41 -10.62
CA LYS A 1120 -39.02 34.79 -11.02
C LYS A 1120 -40.19 35.76 -11.25
N GLU A 1121 -41.46 35.35 -11.06
CA GLU A 1121 -42.64 36.21 -11.24
C GLU A 1121 -43.42 36.48 -9.94
N THR A 1122 -42.74 36.88 -8.86
CA THR A 1122 -43.42 37.38 -7.64
C THR A 1122 -42.68 38.50 -6.90
N THR A 1123 -42.17 39.52 -7.61
CA THR A 1123 -41.66 40.75 -6.96
C THR A 1123 -41.83 42.01 -7.83
N LEU A 1124 -43.08 42.41 -8.06
CA LEU A 1124 -43.49 43.76 -8.44
C LEU A 1124 -44.89 44.06 -7.87
#